data_AF-A0A078JLP4-F1
#
_entry.id   AF-A0A078JLP4-F1
#
_cell.length_a   1.000
_cell.length_b   1.000
_cell.length_c   1.000
_cell.angle_alpha   90.00
_cell.angle_beta   90.00
_cell.angle_gamma   90.00
#
_symmetry.space_group_name_H-M   'P 1'
#
loop_
_entity.id
_entity.type
_entity.pdbx_description
1 polymer ?
#
loop_
_entity_poly.entity_id
_entity_poly.type
_entity_poly.pdbx_seq_one_letter_code
_entity_poly.pdbx_strand_id
1 'polypeptide(L)'
;MPENVSEDVILLHGDLDLKIVQARRLPNRDTFSERMRRCFKPCNSCIKPTTDDYDGEASSDDDDENIRGLPRNTSDPYVTVSVPHATLARTHVLKNASDPVWNRHFKVSVAHPLSYLKFKVKDYDVSGAQTIGTVRIPVQQIASGERISGWFPVLGGSGKPPKKETALRIDLKFTPFDKIQTNKTLGGGVMGTYFPLRKGSQVRLYQDAHVMDGMLPEIRLDNGDVYQHGKCWEDICHAICEAHHMIYIVGWSVFHKVKLVREPTRELPRGGDLTLGELLKYKSEEGVRVLLLVWDDKSSRDKFGISTPGVMGTHDEETRKFFKHSSVKCILSPRYASNKLGLFKQQAINVVLTCHWHGWYLNQVVGTLFTHHQKCVLVDTQAVGSNRKVTAFIGGIDLCDGRYDTPEHRIFHDLDTVFKDDFHNPTFPSGAIAPRQPWHDMHCRLDGPAAYDVLINFEQRWRKATRWKEFNLKGKTLWLDDSLLRIGRISWILNPKFKYRIDGVLDVPEDDPVVYVSNEDDPENWHVQVFRSIDSGSVKGFPKCENEAEALHLQYDKRLVVDKSIQTAYIQIIRSAQHFIFIENQYFLGSSYAWPDYNDAGADNLIPMELALKITSKIRAKERFAVYVVIPMWPEGDPKSGPMQEILYWQSQTMQMMYDVIARELKSHQSNAHPLDYLNFYCLGKREQLPDDMPATNVSGVTDSYKFQRFMIYVHAKGMIVDDEYVLMGSANINQRSMAGTKDTEIAMGAYQPHHTWANKGKHPRGQVYGYRMSLWAEHLGKTGDDFVEPGDLKCVKNVNEIAERNWRKFIDSEFSELQGHLIKYPLHVDIDGNVTSLPGYDSFPDVGGKIIGDHSKAIPDTLTT
;
A
#
# COMPACT_ATOMS: atom_id res chain seq x y z
N MET A 1 7.49 -12.63 -47.91
CA MET A 1 8.61 -12.14 -47.07
C MET A 1 8.00 -11.30 -45.97
N PRO A 2 8.29 -11.51 -44.68
CA PRO A 2 7.86 -10.56 -43.67
C PRO A 2 8.82 -9.37 -43.72
N GLU A 3 8.26 -8.18 -43.90
CA GLU A 3 9.01 -6.93 -43.79
C GLU A 3 9.62 -6.85 -42.39
N ASN A 4 10.95 -6.68 -42.35
CA ASN A 4 11.70 -6.25 -41.17
C ASN A 4 11.20 -4.84 -40.80
N VAL A 5 10.11 -4.76 -40.03
CA VAL A 5 9.82 -3.58 -39.23
C VAL A 5 10.90 -3.58 -38.15
N SER A 6 11.82 -2.60 -38.13
CA SER A 6 12.67 -2.43 -36.96
C SER A 6 11.75 -2.26 -35.76
N GLU A 7 11.91 -3.09 -34.73
CA GLU A 7 11.08 -3.02 -33.53
C GLU A 7 11.53 -1.83 -32.67
N ASP A 8 11.36 -0.60 -33.20
CA ASP A 8 11.72 0.63 -32.49
C ASP A 8 10.95 0.66 -31.15
N VAL A 9 11.72 0.63 -30.05
CA VAL A 9 11.20 0.69 -28.69
C VAL A 9 10.94 2.15 -28.34
N ILE A 10 9.71 2.46 -27.93
CA ILE A 10 9.33 3.81 -27.47
C ILE A 10 8.91 3.72 -26.01
N LEU A 11 9.38 4.67 -25.19
CA LEU A 11 8.86 4.89 -23.84
C LEU A 11 7.47 5.52 -23.92
N LEU A 12 6.44 4.74 -23.59
CA LEU A 12 5.06 5.21 -23.54
C LEU A 12 4.73 5.70 -22.13
N HIS A 13 4.76 7.02 -21.93
CA HIS A 13 4.45 7.69 -20.66
C HIS A 13 3.17 8.53 -20.75
N GLY A 14 2.14 8.15 -20.00
CA GLY A 14 0.84 8.82 -20.01
C GLY A 14 -0.29 7.92 -19.56
N ASP A 15 -1.50 8.14 -20.09
CA ASP A 15 -2.70 7.35 -19.78
C ASP A 15 -3.29 6.70 -21.02
N LEU A 16 -3.70 5.45 -20.84
CA LEU A 16 -4.32 4.61 -21.85
C LEU A 16 -5.81 4.44 -21.51
N ASP A 17 -6.67 5.03 -22.32
CA ASP A 17 -8.11 4.77 -22.33
C ASP A 17 -8.35 3.56 -23.25
N LEU A 18 -8.64 2.41 -22.65
CA LEU A 18 -8.74 1.13 -23.34
C LEU A 18 -10.07 0.47 -23.10
N LYS A 19 -10.77 0.10 -24.17
CA LYS A 19 -11.97 -0.70 -24.13
C LYS A 19 -11.82 -2.01 -24.92
N ILE A 20 -12.00 -3.13 -24.23
CA ILE A 20 -12.04 -4.47 -24.83
C ILE A 20 -13.50 -4.84 -25.03
N VAL A 21 -13.96 -4.80 -26.28
CA VAL A 21 -15.40 -4.88 -26.59
C VAL A 21 -15.86 -6.34 -26.65
N GLN A 22 -15.34 -7.12 -27.60
CA GLN A 22 -15.78 -8.49 -27.82
C GLN A 22 -14.78 -9.26 -28.69
N ALA A 23 -14.80 -10.59 -28.66
CA ALA A 23 -14.14 -11.43 -29.65
C ALA A 23 -15.16 -12.26 -30.42
N ARG A 24 -14.76 -12.76 -31.58
CA ARG A 24 -15.61 -13.63 -32.41
C ARG A 24 -14.89 -14.89 -32.84
N ARG A 25 -15.65 -15.96 -33.03
CA ARG A 25 -15.20 -17.26 -33.56
C ARG A 25 -13.98 -17.82 -32.86
N LEU A 26 -13.97 -17.80 -31.52
CA LEU A 26 -12.92 -18.47 -30.76
C LEU A 26 -13.01 -20.01 -30.95
N PRO A 27 -11.87 -20.72 -31.00
CA PRO A 27 -11.86 -22.18 -30.98
C PRO A 27 -12.30 -22.71 -29.62
N ASN A 28 -13.00 -23.85 -29.61
CA ASN A 28 -13.31 -24.57 -28.37
C ASN A 28 -12.04 -25.32 -27.93
N ARG A 29 -11.50 -25.00 -26.74
CA ARG A 29 -10.30 -25.65 -26.19
C ARG A 29 -10.59 -26.61 -25.03
N ASP A 30 -11.77 -26.58 -24.42
CA ASP A 30 -12.20 -27.49 -23.34
C ASP A 30 -12.11 -28.97 -23.74
N THR A 31 -12.36 -29.29 -25.01
CA THR A 31 -12.31 -30.66 -25.55
C THR A 31 -10.93 -31.33 -25.47
N PHE A 32 -9.84 -30.56 -25.42
CA PHE A 32 -8.48 -31.10 -25.27
C PHE A 32 -8.20 -31.56 -23.84
N SER A 33 -8.78 -30.87 -22.84
CA SER A 33 -8.66 -31.23 -21.42
C SER A 33 -9.42 -32.53 -21.10
N GLU A 34 -10.58 -32.75 -21.73
CA GLU A 34 -11.39 -33.96 -21.57
C GLU A 34 -10.71 -35.20 -22.16
N ARG A 35 -10.00 -35.04 -23.29
CA ARG A 35 -9.20 -36.11 -23.89
C ARG A 35 -8.09 -36.58 -22.96
N MET A 36 -7.41 -35.65 -22.27
CA MET A 36 -6.38 -36.00 -21.30
C MET A 36 -6.97 -36.66 -20.04
N ARG A 37 -8.14 -36.20 -19.55
CA ARG A 37 -8.87 -36.87 -18.44
C ARG A 37 -9.27 -38.31 -18.75
N ARG A 38 -9.58 -38.63 -20.01
CA ARG A 38 -9.89 -40.00 -20.46
C ARG A 38 -8.68 -40.94 -20.41
N CYS A 39 -7.46 -40.42 -20.49
CA CYS A 39 -6.22 -41.21 -20.47
C CYS A 39 -5.74 -41.58 -19.05
N PHE A 40 -6.34 -41.03 -17.98
CA PHE A 40 -5.92 -41.25 -16.58
C PHE A 40 -6.94 -41.98 -15.71
N LYS A 41 -7.87 -42.76 -16.30
CA LYS A 41 -8.65 -43.73 -15.50
C LYS A 41 -7.80 -44.99 -15.26
N PRO A 42 -7.57 -45.42 -14.00
CA PRO A 42 -6.93 -46.70 -13.74
C PRO A 42 -7.89 -47.82 -14.15
N CYS A 43 -7.35 -48.82 -14.87
CA CYS A 43 -8.04 -50.06 -15.24
C CYS A 43 -8.75 -50.66 -14.03
N ASN A 44 -10.08 -50.80 -14.11
CA ASN A 44 -10.79 -51.82 -13.34
C ASN A 44 -11.41 -52.81 -14.33
N SER A 45 -10.78 -53.98 -14.32
CA SER A 45 -11.20 -55.34 -14.70
C SER A 45 -12.66 -55.57 -15.10
N CYS A 46 -12.81 -56.16 -16.30
CA CYS A 46 -13.48 -57.44 -16.57
C CYS A 46 -14.87 -57.71 -15.98
N ILE A 47 -15.92 -57.51 -16.79
CA ILE A 47 -17.11 -58.37 -16.81
C ILE A 47 -17.44 -58.69 -18.29
N LYS A 48 -17.62 -59.98 -18.57
CA LYS A 48 -17.80 -60.59 -19.90
C LYS A 48 -19.15 -60.25 -20.56
N PRO A 49 -19.26 -60.37 -21.90
CA PRO A 49 -20.49 -60.14 -22.64
C PRO A 49 -21.36 -61.40 -22.70
N THR A 50 -22.68 -61.22 -22.80
CA THR A 50 -23.62 -62.23 -23.29
C THR A 50 -24.43 -61.66 -24.45
N THR A 51 -24.63 -62.54 -25.41
CA THR A 51 -25.07 -62.42 -26.80
C THR A 51 -26.57 -62.18 -26.95
N ASP A 52 -26.99 -61.64 -28.10
CA ASP A 52 -27.94 -62.27 -29.05
C ASP A 52 -28.41 -61.24 -30.11
N ASP A 53 -27.71 -61.21 -31.24
CA ASP A 53 -28.17 -61.51 -32.61
C ASP A 53 -29.56 -61.11 -33.19
N TYR A 54 -29.46 -60.46 -34.36
CA TYR A 54 -30.26 -60.51 -35.60
C TYR A 54 -31.51 -59.62 -35.88
N ASP A 55 -31.30 -58.73 -36.87
CA ASP A 55 -32.06 -58.34 -38.07
C ASP A 55 -33.46 -57.67 -38.04
N GLY A 56 -33.58 -56.58 -38.83
CA GLY A 56 -34.86 -56.14 -39.41
C GLY A 56 -34.95 -54.67 -39.84
N GLU A 57 -34.58 -54.40 -41.10
CA GLU A 57 -35.16 -53.48 -42.12
C GLU A 57 -35.62 -52.02 -41.84
N ALA A 58 -35.46 -51.22 -42.90
CA ALA A 58 -35.71 -49.78 -42.99
C ALA A 58 -37.16 -49.43 -43.38
N SER A 59 -37.71 -48.33 -42.83
CA SER A 59 -38.31 -47.19 -43.58
C SER A 59 -39.15 -46.22 -42.73
N SER A 60 -39.13 -44.96 -43.19
CA SER A 60 -40.08 -43.83 -43.03
C SER A 60 -40.30 -43.14 -41.67
N ASP A 61 -39.79 -41.90 -41.61
CA ASP A 61 -40.42 -40.62 -41.24
C ASP A 61 -41.35 -40.44 -40.03
N ASP A 62 -41.09 -39.33 -39.33
CA ASP A 62 -41.83 -38.61 -38.26
C ASP A 62 -41.95 -39.36 -36.91
N ASP A 63 -41.57 -38.85 -35.74
CA ASP A 63 -41.63 -37.50 -35.19
C ASP A 63 -40.60 -37.29 -34.05
N ASP A 64 -40.36 -36.01 -33.77
CA ASP A 64 -39.59 -35.43 -32.66
C ASP A 64 -39.92 -36.03 -31.27
N GLU A 65 -38.87 -36.34 -30.49
CA GLU A 65 -38.66 -35.88 -29.10
C GLU A 65 -37.76 -36.84 -28.28
N ASN A 66 -36.86 -36.22 -27.51
CA ASN A 66 -36.15 -36.77 -26.34
C ASN A 66 -34.91 -37.67 -26.56
N ILE A 67 -33.78 -37.03 -26.91
CA ILE A 67 -32.51 -37.27 -26.17
C ILE A 67 -31.96 -35.92 -25.71
N ARG A 68 -32.20 -35.62 -24.43
CA ARG A 68 -31.75 -34.41 -23.73
C ARG A 68 -30.23 -34.27 -23.78
N GLY A 69 -29.81 -33.10 -24.27
CA GLY A 69 -28.43 -32.72 -24.52
C GLY A 69 -27.52 -32.75 -23.29
N LEU A 70 -26.35 -33.33 -23.48
CA LEU A 70 -25.15 -32.96 -22.73
C LEU A 70 -24.84 -31.47 -23.00
N PRO A 71 -24.55 -30.65 -21.98
CA PRO A 71 -24.18 -29.26 -22.22
C PRO A 71 -22.91 -29.21 -23.09
N ARG A 72 -22.98 -28.53 -24.24
CA ARG A 72 -21.80 -28.20 -25.06
C ARG A 72 -20.89 -27.28 -24.23
N ASN A 73 -19.88 -27.85 -23.55
CA ASN A 73 -18.80 -27.05 -22.98
C ASN A 73 -18.01 -26.40 -24.13
N THR A 74 -17.87 -25.08 -24.05
CA THR A 74 -17.07 -24.27 -24.98
C THR A 74 -16.11 -23.43 -24.14
N SER A 75 -15.08 -22.86 -24.75
CA SER A 75 -14.06 -22.10 -24.04
C SER A 75 -14.62 -21.06 -23.07
N ASP A 76 -13.88 -20.84 -21.99
CA ASP A 76 -14.07 -19.85 -20.94
C ASP A 76 -13.11 -18.64 -21.16
N PRO A 77 -13.34 -17.76 -22.16
CA PRO A 77 -12.33 -16.81 -22.60
C PRO A 77 -12.19 -15.59 -21.69
N TYR A 78 -10.96 -15.06 -21.66
CA TYR A 78 -10.61 -13.74 -21.13
C TYR A 78 -9.44 -13.13 -21.89
N VAL A 79 -9.24 -11.81 -21.76
CA VAL A 79 -8.15 -11.08 -22.40
C VAL A 79 -7.22 -10.51 -21.34
N THR A 80 -5.91 -10.61 -21.61
CA THR A 80 -4.88 -9.91 -20.85
C THR A 80 -4.15 -8.94 -21.76
N VAL A 81 -3.95 -7.72 -21.25
CA VAL A 81 -3.20 -6.65 -21.90
C VAL A 81 -1.87 -6.55 -21.18
N SER A 82 -0.78 -6.71 -21.91
CA SER A 82 0.56 -6.76 -21.35
C SER A 82 1.53 -5.95 -22.18
N VAL A 83 2.47 -5.33 -21.49
CA VAL A 83 3.74 -4.83 -22.02
C VAL A 83 4.81 -5.90 -21.75
N PRO A 84 6.06 -5.75 -22.24
CA PRO A 84 7.14 -6.61 -21.78
C PRO A 84 7.18 -6.63 -20.24
N HIS A 85 7.28 -7.83 -19.66
CA HIS A 85 7.43 -8.08 -18.21
C HIS A 85 6.27 -7.66 -17.28
N ALA A 86 5.31 -6.84 -17.70
CA ALA A 86 4.17 -6.43 -16.87
C ALA A 86 2.78 -6.67 -17.50
N THR A 87 1.78 -6.97 -16.65
CA THR A 87 0.36 -7.05 -17.06
C THR A 87 -0.38 -5.77 -16.67
N LEU A 88 -0.86 -5.04 -17.67
CA LEU A 88 -1.52 -3.75 -17.50
C LEU A 88 -3.01 -3.88 -17.16
N ALA A 89 -3.71 -4.82 -17.80
CA ALA A 89 -5.14 -5.00 -17.61
C ALA A 89 -5.58 -6.44 -17.91
N ARG A 90 -6.73 -6.83 -17.35
CA ARG A 90 -7.32 -8.15 -17.51
C ARG A 90 -8.85 -8.06 -17.50
N THR A 91 -9.52 -8.69 -18.46
CA THR A 91 -10.98 -8.86 -18.43
C THR A 91 -11.38 -10.03 -17.52
N HIS A 92 -12.65 -10.07 -17.10
CA HIS A 92 -13.19 -11.26 -16.45
C HIS A 92 -13.26 -12.45 -17.42
N VAL A 93 -13.41 -13.63 -16.83
CA VAL A 93 -13.62 -14.90 -17.53
C VAL A 93 -15.11 -15.05 -17.82
N LEU A 94 -15.47 -15.13 -19.10
CA LEU A 94 -16.83 -15.48 -19.53
C LEU A 94 -16.92 -16.99 -19.70
N LYS A 95 -17.93 -17.62 -19.10
CA LYS A 95 -18.08 -19.07 -19.20
C LYS A 95 -18.75 -19.47 -20.51
N ASN A 96 -18.26 -20.53 -21.14
CA ASN A 96 -18.87 -21.15 -22.32
C ASN A 96 -19.23 -20.14 -23.43
N ALA A 97 -18.24 -19.35 -23.88
CA ALA A 97 -18.45 -18.29 -24.86
C ALA A 97 -17.47 -18.38 -26.04
N SER A 98 -17.98 -18.75 -27.22
CA SER A 98 -17.20 -18.69 -28.49
C SER A 98 -17.10 -17.28 -29.06
N ASP A 99 -18.06 -16.42 -28.74
CA ASP A 99 -18.19 -15.04 -29.21
C ASP A 99 -18.38 -14.11 -28.00
N PRO A 100 -17.37 -14.02 -27.12
CA PRO A 100 -17.50 -13.31 -25.85
C PRO A 100 -17.65 -11.81 -26.04
N VAL A 101 -18.57 -11.20 -25.28
CA VAL A 101 -18.75 -9.75 -25.20
C VAL A 101 -18.40 -9.29 -23.79
N TRP A 102 -17.21 -8.68 -23.63
CA TRP A 102 -16.77 -8.14 -22.34
C TRP A 102 -17.21 -6.70 -22.12
N ASN A 103 -17.21 -5.89 -23.18
CA ASN A 103 -17.51 -4.45 -23.16
C ASN A 103 -16.78 -3.66 -22.04
N ARG A 104 -15.54 -4.06 -21.72
CA ARG A 104 -14.85 -3.61 -20.52
C ARG A 104 -13.95 -2.41 -20.78
N HIS A 105 -14.11 -1.36 -19.99
CA HIS A 105 -13.25 -0.17 -20.00
C HIS A 105 -12.15 -0.26 -18.95
N PHE A 106 -10.97 0.24 -19.30
CA PHE A 106 -9.80 0.37 -18.44
C PHE A 106 -9.19 1.75 -18.66
N LYS A 107 -8.88 2.42 -17.55
CA LYS A 107 -7.98 3.57 -17.54
C LYS A 107 -6.68 3.11 -16.92
N VAL A 108 -5.62 3.08 -17.71
CA VAL A 108 -4.33 2.50 -17.32
C VAL A 108 -3.25 3.56 -17.47
N SER A 109 -2.59 3.92 -16.38
CA SER A 109 -1.36 4.70 -16.46
C SER A 109 -0.21 3.82 -16.95
N VAL A 110 0.57 4.34 -17.89
CA VAL A 110 1.69 3.63 -18.51
C VAL A 110 2.95 4.48 -18.41
N ALA A 111 4.07 3.82 -18.11
CA ALA A 111 5.42 4.39 -18.07
C ALA A 111 6.45 3.35 -18.54
N HIS A 112 6.17 2.66 -19.66
CA HIS A 112 6.91 1.46 -20.06
C HIS A 112 7.62 1.66 -21.40
N PRO A 113 8.83 1.12 -21.59
CA PRO A 113 9.41 0.94 -22.92
C PRO A 113 8.71 -0.25 -23.61
N LEU A 114 8.17 -0.04 -24.81
CA LEU A 114 7.59 -1.13 -25.61
C LEU A 114 7.68 -0.87 -27.13
N SER A 115 7.73 -1.94 -27.92
CA SER A 115 7.59 -1.88 -29.38
C SER A 115 6.13 -2.10 -29.82
N TYR A 116 5.33 -2.82 -29.03
CA TYR A 116 3.91 -3.05 -29.28
C TYR A 116 3.14 -3.36 -28.00
N LEU A 117 1.86 -3.00 -27.96
CA LEU A 117 0.93 -3.41 -26.92
C LEU A 117 0.34 -4.78 -27.27
N LYS A 118 0.43 -5.74 -26.33
CA LYS A 118 0.07 -7.14 -26.57
C LYS A 118 -1.24 -7.50 -25.87
N PHE A 119 -2.21 -7.98 -26.64
CA PHE A 119 -3.48 -8.51 -26.15
C PHE A 119 -3.48 -10.03 -26.32
N LYS A 120 -3.40 -10.79 -25.22
CA LYS A 120 -3.47 -12.25 -25.26
C LYS A 120 -4.89 -12.69 -24.92
N VAL A 121 -5.55 -13.34 -25.86
CA VAL A 121 -6.83 -14.02 -25.64
C VAL A 121 -6.53 -15.41 -25.09
N LYS A 122 -7.09 -15.74 -23.94
CA LYS A 122 -6.81 -16.97 -23.20
C LYS A 122 -8.11 -17.67 -22.84
N ASP A 123 -8.00 -18.98 -22.67
CA ASP A 123 -9.04 -19.83 -22.10
C ASP A 123 -8.69 -20.16 -20.66
N TYR A 124 -9.68 -20.18 -19.76
CA TYR A 124 -9.48 -20.52 -18.35
C TYR A 124 -9.95 -21.95 -18.05
N ASP A 125 -9.01 -22.90 -18.04
CA ASP A 125 -9.27 -24.27 -17.61
C ASP A 125 -8.86 -24.52 -16.15
N VAL A 126 -9.48 -25.53 -15.51
CA VAL A 126 -9.14 -25.99 -14.15
C VAL A 126 -7.66 -26.42 -14.03
N SER A 127 -7.05 -26.86 -15.13
CA SER A 127 -5.63 -27.25 -15.23
C SER A 127 -4.66 -26.10 -15.53
N GLY A 128 -5.15 -24.87 -15.72
CA GLY A 128 -4.33 -23.70 -16.05
C GLY A 128 -4.77 -23.04 -17.35
N ALA A 129 -4.49 -21.74 -17.50
CA ALA A 129 -4.98 -20.96 -18.63
C ALA A 129 -4.21 -21.25 -19.94
N GLN A 130 -4.92 -21.59 -21.01
CA GLN A 130 -4.34 -21.83 -22.33
C GLN A 130 -4.43 -20.57 -23.21
N THR A 131 -3.37 -20.21 -23.95
CA THR A 131 -3.45 -19.07 -24.88
C THR A 131 -4.13 -19.49 -26.18
N ILE A 132 -5.20 -18.79 -26.54
CA ILE A 132 -5.93 -18.97 -27.81
C ILE A 132 -5.19 -18.28 -28.95
N GLY A 133 -4.75 -17.04 -28.72
CA GLY A 133 -3.96 -16.27 -29.67
C GLY A 133 -3.68 -14.85 -29.17
N THR A 134 -3.03 -14.05 -30.01
CA THR A 134 -2.54 -12.71 -29.66
C THR A 134 -2.88 -11.68 -30.73
N VAL A 135 -3.24 -10.47 -30.29
CA VAL A 135 -3.23 -9.24 -31.09
C VAL A 135 -2.07 -8.37 -30.64
N ARG A 136 -1.38 -7.72 -31.59
CA ARG A 136 -0.30 -6.75 -31.31
C ARG A 136 -0.65 -5.43 -32.01
N ILE A 137 -0.61 -4.33 -31.27
CA ILE A 137 -0.77 -2.98 -31.82
C ILE A 137 0.59 -2.27 -31.70
N PRO A 138 1.23 -1.86 -32.81
CA PRO A 138 2.53 -1.18 -32.79
C PRO A 138 2.52 0.09 -31.95
N VAL A 139 3.60 0.35 -31.21
CA VAL A 139 3.69 1.51 -30.32
C VAL A 139 3.61 2.84 -31.07
N GLN A 140 4.10 2.91 -32.30
CA GLN A 140 4.08 4.12 -33.14
C GLN A 140 2.63 4.59 -33.41
N GLN A 141 1.73 3.64 -33.65
CA GLN A 141 0.30 3.94 -33.82
C GLN A 141 -0.31 4.46 -32.52
N ILE A 142 0.07 3.89 -31.38
CA ILE A 142 -0.43 4.30 -30.06
C ILE A 142 0.10 5.69 -29.70
N ALA A 143 1.40 5.93 -29.91
CA ALA A 143 2.08 7.18 -29.59
C ALA A 143 1.57 8.37 -30.41
N SER A 144 0.98 8.14 -31.59
CA SER A 144 0.31 9.20 -32.38
C SER A 144 -0.81 9.92 -31.60
N GLY A 145 -1.42 9.24 -30.62
CA GLY A 145 -2.57 9.73 -29.87
C GLY A 145 -3.90 9.67 -30.63
N GLU A 146 -3.91 9.18 -31.87
CA GLU A 146 -5.14 8.91 -32.62
C GLU A 146 -5.93 7.76 -31.98
N ARG A 147 -7.25 7.80 -32.15
CA ARG A 147 -8.13 6.75 -31.63
C ARG A 147 -8.03 5.51 -32.52
N ILE A 148 -7.61 4.39 -31.95
CA ILE A 148 -7.49 3.10 -32.62
C ILE A 148 -8.73 2.28 -32.27
N SER A 149 -9.64 2.08 -33.23
CA SER A 149 -10.88 1.33 -33.01
C SER A 149 -11.19 0.41 -34.19
N GLY A 150 -11.43 -0.87 -33.92
CA GLY A 150 -11.71 -1.83 -34.97
C GLY A 150 -11.61 -3.29 -34.56
N TRP A 151 -11.70 -4.18 -35.56
CA TRP A 151 -11.49 -5.61 -35.40
C TRP A 151 -10.06 -5.97 -35.79
N PHE A 152 -9.36 -6.65 -34.88
CA PHE A 152 -7.98 -7.08 -35.08
C PHE A 152 -7.91 -8.61 -35.10
N PRO A 153 -7.22 -9.22 -36.09
CA PRO A 153 -7.13 -10.67 -36.18
C PRO A 153 -6.35 -11.25 -34.99
N VAL A 154 -6.92 -12.28 -34.34
CA VAL A 154 -6.25 -12.97 -33.23
C VAL A 154 -5.36 -14.05 -33.83
N LEU A 155 -4.04 -13.90 -33.69
CA LEU A 155 -3.06 -14.80 -34.32
C LEU A 155 -2.63 -15.91 -33.36
N GLY A 156 -2.64 -17.16 -33.82
CA GLY A 156 -2.09 -18.31 -33.11
C GLY A 156 -0.57 -18.41 -33.23
N GLY A 157 0.02 -19.47 -32.69
CA GLY A 157 1.49 -19.70 -32.73
C GLY A 157 2.09 -19.80 -34.14
N SER A 158 1.28 -20.12 -35.15
CA SER A 158 1.68 -20.19 -36.56
C SER A 158 1.65 -18.84 -37.29
N GLY A 159 1.30 -17.74 -36.60
CA GLY A 159 1.11 -16.42 -37.22
C GLY A 159 -0.19 -16.27 -38.02
N LYS A 160 -1.05 -17.30 -38.02
CA LYS A 160 -2.37 -17.29 -38.67
C LYS A 160 -3.49 -17.38 -37.62
N PRO A 161 -4.72 -16.89 -37.92
CA PRO A 161 -5.86 -17.06 -37.04
C PRO A 161 -6.19 -18.54 -36.76
N PRO A 162 -6.54 -18.93 -35.51
CA PRO A 162 -6.91 -20.31 -35.17
C PRO A 162 -8.14 -20.82 -35.94
N LYS A 163 -9.10 -19.94 -36.24
CA LYS A 163 -10.20 -20.17 -37.20
C LYS A 163 -10.30 -18.98 -38.14
N LYS A 164 -10.90 -19.18 -39.32
CA LYS A 164 -11.19 -18.09 -40.27
C LYS A 164 -12.07 -17.03 -39.58
N GLU A 165 -11.65 -15.77 -39.66
CA GLU A 165 -12.29 -14.58 -39.04
C GLU A 165 -12.20 -14.47 -37.50
N THR A 166 -11.40 -15.29 -36.81
CA THR A 166 -11.14 -15.08 -35.37
C THR A 166 -10.49 -13.72 -35.14
N ALA A 167 -11.20 -12.84 -34.43
CA ALA A 167 -10.78 -11.45 -34.24
C ALA A 167 -11.24 -10.91 -32.87
N LEU A 168 -10.55 -9.88 -32.40
CA LEU A 168 -10.84 -9.13 -31.17
C LEU A 168 -11.18 -7.68 -31.54
N ARG A 169 -12.29 -7.17 -31.03
CA ARG A 169 -12.71 -5.77 -31.19
C ARG A 169 -12.15 -4.93 -30.05
N ILE A 170 -11.30 -3.97 -30.38
CA ILE A 170 -10.59 -3.09 -29.45
C ILE A 170 -10.93 -1.65 -29.80
N ASP A 171 -11.04 -0.80 -28.79
CA ASP A 171 -11.11 0.65 -28.90
C ASP A 171 -10.12 1.25 -27.90
N LEU A 172 -9.19 2.07 -28.37
CA LEU A 172 -8.01 2.49 -27.64
C LEU A 172 -7.67 3.95 -27.97
N LYS A 173 -7.38 4.75 -26.95
CA LYS A 173 -6.80 6.09 -27.10
C LYS A 173 -5.72 6.31 -26.06
N PHE A 174 -4.56 6.77 -26.50
CA PHE A 174 -3.46 7.16 -25.62
C PHE A 174 -3.40 8.68 -25.46
N THR A 175 -3.22 9.14 -24.23
CA THR A 175 -2.98 10.54 -23.90
C THR A 175 -1.57 10.66 -23.32
N PRO A 176 -0.61 11.26 -24.05
CA PRO A 176 0.74 11.50 -23.54
C PRO A 176 0.73 12.37 -22.28
N PHE A 177 1.67 12.12 -21.38
CA PHE A 177 1.84 12.85 -20.13
C PHE A 177 1.84 14.38 -20.30
N ASP A 178 2.53 14.91 -21.31
CA ASP A 178 2.63 16.37 -21.54
C ASP A 178 1.25 17.02 -21.84
N LYS A 179 0.32 16.26 -22.42
CA LYS A 179 -1.06 16.71 -22.67
C LYS A 179 -1.96 16.57 -21.43
N ILE A 180 -1.56 15.77 -20.45
CA ILE A 180 -2.26 15.64 -19.16
C ILE A 180 -1.90 16.84 -18.27
N GLN A 181 -0.65 17.29 -18.31
CA GLN A 181 -0.16 18.43 -17.51
C GLN A 181 -0.88 19.76 -17.77
N THR A 182 -1.55 19.95 -18.92
CA THR A 182 -2.25 21.21 -19.20
C THR A 182 -3.43 21.48 -18.24
N ASN A 183 -3.88 20.49 -17.46
CA ASN A 183 -4.78 20.67 -16.32
C ASN A 183 -3.96 20.79 -15.01
N LYS A 184 -3.37 21.97 -14.80
CA LYS A 184 -2.25 22.23 -13.86
C LYS A 184 -2.51 22.06 -12.35
N THR A 185 -3.68 21.62 -11.89
CA THR A 185 -3.99 21.62 -10.44
C THR A 185 -4.82 20.42 -10.02
N LEU A 186 -4.46 19.81 -8.88
CA LEU A 186 -5.28 18.84 -8.15
C LEU A 186 -6.52 19.48 -7.48
N GLY A 187 -6.92 20.70 -7.87
CA GLY A 187 -8.06 21.43 -7.29
C GLY A 187 -9.41 20.70 -7.36
N GLY A 188 -9.51 19.62 -8.16
CA GLY A 188 -10.65 18.70 -8.20
C GLY A 188 -10.46 17.38 -7.46
N GLY A 189 -9.33 17.17 -6.80
CA GLY A 189 -8.91 15.90 -6.19
C GLY A 189 -8.30 14.93 -7.20
N VAL A 190 -7.89 13.76 -6.69
CA VAL A 190 -7.44 12.64 -7.52
C VAL A 190 -8.65 12.03 -8.21
N MET A 191 -8.55 11.88 -9.53
CA MET A 191 -9.64 11.39 -10.36
C MET A 191 -9.67 9.86 -10.39
N GLY A 192 -10.87 9.29 -10.49
CA GLY A 192 -11.05 7.85 -10.69
C GLY A 192 -10.77 7.02 -9.44
N THR A 193 -11.30 7.45 -8.29
CA THR A 193 -11.13 6.78 -6.99
C THR A 193 -12.47 6.48 -6.33
N TYR A 194 -12.50 5.49 -5.45
CA TYR A 194 -13.74 5.04 -4.80
C TYR A 194 -14.38 6.10 -3.88
N PHE A 195 -13.56 6.80 -3.09
CA PHE A 195 -14.03 7.93 -2.29
C PHE A 195 -13.75 9.25 -3.02
N PRO A 196 -14.72 10.18 -3.03
CA PRO A 196 -14.56 11.49 -3.64
C PRO A 196 -13.72 12.42 -2.73
N LEU A 197 -13.28 13.56 -3.29
CA LEU A 197 -12.74 14.66 -2.50
C LEU A 197 -13.83 15.22 -1.58
N ARG A 198 -13.49 15.43 -0.30
CA ARG A 198 -14.35 16.03 0.73
C ARG A 198 -13.86 17.42 1.07
N LYS A 199 -14.80 18.34 1.25
CA LYS A 199 -14.54 19.75 1.57
C LYS A 199 -14.91 20.05 3.03
N GLY A 200 -14.60 21.26 3.49
CA GLY A 200 -14.99 21.69 4.85
C GLY A 200 -14.36 20.85 5.96
N SER A 201 -13.17 20.29 5.73
CA SER A 201 -12.49 19.39 6.65
C SER A 201 -11.42 20.11 7.46
N GLN A 202 -10.93 19.45 8.52
CA GLN A 202 -9.76 19.88 9.27
C GLN A 202 -8.80 18.70 9.39
N VAL A 203 -7.52 18.95 9.16
CA VAL A 203 -6.44 17.96 9.28
C VAL A 203 -5.44 18.43 10.32
N ARG A 204 -5.03 17.53 11.21
CA ARG A 204 -3.84 17.71 12.04
C ARG A 204 -2.82 16.66 11.66
N LEU A 205 -1.61 17.12 11.33
CA LEU A 205 -0.49 16.28 10.94
C LEU A 205 0.37 16.00 12.19
N TYR A 206 0.77 14.75 12.35
CA TYR A 206 1.60 14.29 13.46
C TYR A 206 2.92 13.77 12.90
N GLN A 207 4.02 14.24 13.47
CA GLN A 207 5.32 13.59 13.39
C GLN A 207 5.51 12.84 14.72
N ASP A 208 5.91 11.59 14.62
CA ASP A 208 6.03 10.65 15.74
C ASP A 208 4.75 10.45 16.56
N ALA A 209 4.88 9.66 17.63
CA ALA A 209 3.82 9.45 18.59
C ALA A 209 3.62 10.68 19.49
N HIS A 210 4.67 11.47 19.74
CA HIS A 210 4.63 12.59 20.65
C HIS A 210 5.69 13.66 20.33
N VAL A 211 5.31 14.94 20.44
CA VAL A 211 6.23 16.07 20.33
C VAL A 211 6.03 16.97 21.54
N MET A 212 7.07 17.16 22.36
CA MET A 212 6.98 18.02 23.54
C MET A 212 7.04 19.51 23.16
N ASP A 213 6.42 20.35 23.97
CA ASP A 213 6.43 21.80 23.75
C ASP A 213 7.86 22.35 23.89
N GLY A 214 8.28 23.16 22.92
CA GLY A 214 9.63 23.75 22.89
C GLY A 214 10.75 22.83 22.39
N MET A 215 10.46 21.55 22.07
CA MET A 215 11.46 20.61 21.52
C MET A 215 11.95 21.02 20.13
N LEU A 216 11.07 21.62 19.33
CA LEU A 216 11.36 22.05 17.96
C LEU A 216 11.17 23.55 17.80
N PRO A 217 11.92 24.18 16.88
CA PRO A 217 11.88 25.62 16.70
C PRO A 217 10.52 26.11 16.18
N GLU A 218 10.21 27.38 16.46
CA GLU A 218 9.03 28.04 15.91
C GLU A 218 9.12 28.17 14.39
N ILE A 219 8.03 27.83 13.70
CA ILE A 219 7.90 27.95 12.24
C ILE A 219 6.72 28.87 11.94
N ARG A 220 7.00 29.99 11.26
CA ARG A 220 5.98 30.98 10.91
C ARG A 220 5.24 30.62 9.62
N LEU A 221 3.92 30.76 9.65
CA LEU A 221 3.01 30.56 8.53
C LEU A 221 2.63 31.87 7.85
N ASP A 222 1.99 31.78 6.68
CA ASP A 222 1.55 32.93 5.87
C ASP A 222 0.59 33.88 6.60
N ASN A 223 -0.22 33.35 7.53
CA ASN A 223 -1.22 34.09 8.28
C ASN A 223 -0.62 34.82 9.51
N GLY A 224 0.68 34.64 9.78
CA GLY A 224 1.37 35.19 10.94
C GLY A 224 1.41 34.26 12.16
N ASP A 225 0.68 33.14 12.12
CA ASP A 225 0.66 32.15 13.19
C ASP A 225 1.94 31.30 13.21
N VAL A 226 2.16 30.64 14.34
CA VAL A 226 3.22 29.65 14.53
C VAL A 226 2.63 28.25 14.35
N TYR A 227 3.28 27.44 13.53
CA TYR A 227 2.93 26.04 13.32
C TYR A 227 2.88 25.29 14.66
N GLN A 228 1.78 24.58 14.89
CA GLN A 228 1.54 23.84 16.13
C GLN A 228 1.90 22.37 15.94
N HIS A 229 2.93 21.91 16.64
CA HIS A 229 3.35 20.52 16.62
C HIS A 229 2.28 19.62 17.26
N GLY A 230 1.85 18.59 16.53
CA GLY A 230 0.83 17.66 17.00
C GLY A 230 1.38 16.63 17.99
N LYS A 231 0.52 16.15 18.91
CA LYS A 231 0.86 15.18 19.96
C LYS A 231 0.02 13.91 19.76
N CYS A 232 0.43 13.03 18.83
CA CYS A 232 -0.42 11.96 18.28
C CYS A 232 -1.09 11.09 19.33
N TRP A 233 -0.32 10.38 20.15
CA TRP A 233 -0.86 9.44 21.14
C TRP A 233 -1.58 10.14 22.29
N GLU A 234 -1.18 11.36 22.63
CA GLU A 234 -1.89 12.18 23.62
C GLU A 234 -3.25 12.63 23.07
N ASP A 235 -3.34 13.06 21.81
CA ASP A 235 -4.62 13.38 21.17
C ASP A 235 -5.51 12.13 21.01
N ILE A 236 -4.95 10.96 20.69
CA ILE A 236 -5.69 9.69 20.66
C ILE A 236 -6.21 9.33 22.06
N CYS A 237 -5.39 9.46 23.09
CA CYS A 237 -5.76 9.20 24.48
C CYS A 237 -6.94 10.08 24.92
N HIS A 238 -6.82 11.39 24.72
CA HIS A 238 -7.89 12.34 25.03
C HIS A 238 -9.17 12.02 24.25
N ALA A 239 -9.06 11.73 22.94
CA ALA A 239 -10.23 11.44 22.13
C ALA A 239 -10.92 10.12 22.54
N ILE A 240 -10.17 9.10 23.00
CA ILE A 240 -10.73 7.88 23.58
C ILE A 240 -11.41 8.16 24.93
N CYS A 241 -10.77 8.92 25.82
CA CYS A 241 -11.31 9.28 27.12
C CYS A 241 -12.63 10.08 26.98
N GLU A 242 -12.69 11.00 26.03
CA GLU A 242 -13.86 11.86 25.76
C GLU A 242 -14.95 11.17 24.93
N ALA A 243 -14.71 9.98 24.37
CA ALA A 243 -15.70 9.27 23.55
C ALA A 243 -16.93 8.86 24.37
N HIS A 244 -18.12 9.06 23.80
CA HIS A 244 -19.40 8.76 24.46
C HIS A 244 -20.14 7.58 23.82
N HIS A 245 -19.85 7.25 22.55
CA HIS A 245 -20.63 6.28 21.80
C HIS A 245 -19.80 5.19 21.14
N MET A 246 -18.67 5.53 20.51
CA MET A 246 -17.89 4.59 19.72
C MET A 246 -16.38 4.79 19.86
N ILE A 247 -15.68 3.67 19.95
CA ILE A 247 -14.22 3.57 19.80
C ILE A 247 -13.95 2.36 18.89
N TYR A 248 -13.63 2.61 17.63
CA TYR A 248 -13.30 1.56 16.67
C TYR A 248 -11.83 1.62 16.31
N ILE A 249 -11.11 0.51 16.50
CA ILE A 249 -9.66 0.43 16.29
C ILE A 249 -9.34 -0.64 15.26
N VAL A 250 -8.43 -0.33 14.35
CA VAL A 250 -7.83 -1.25 13.39
C VAL A 250 -6.33 -1.17 13.56
N GLY A 251 -5.68 -2.32 13.64
CA GLY A 251 -4.22 -2.37 13.63
C GLY A 251 -3.71 -3.61 12.93
N TRP A 252 -2.51 -3.51 12.37
CA TRP A 252 -1.71 -4.67 12.02
C TRP A 252 -1.31 -5.42 13.31
N SER A 253 -0.99 -4.66 14.35
CA SER A 253 -0.83 -5.13 15.72
C SER A 253 -1.48 -4.14 16.68
N VAL A 254 -2.05 -4.64 17.77
CA VAL A 254 -2.52 -3.81 18.89
C VAL A 254 -2.02 -4.47 20.15
N PHE A 255 -1.32 -3.74 21.00
CA PHE A 255 -0.78 -4.29 22.25
C PHE A 255 -1.45 -3.65 23.46
N HIS A 256 -2.23 -4.45 24.19
CA HIS A 256 -3.07 -3.96 25.28
C HIS A 256 -2.30 -3.33 26.47
N LYS A 257 -1.00 -3.59 26.60
CA LYS A 257 -0.18 -3.08 27.71
C LYS A 257 0.42 -1.70 27.48
N VAL A 258 0.40 -1.18 26.25
CA VAL A 258 1.02 0.13 25.98
C VAL A 258 0.31 1.24 26.72
N LYS A 259 1.08 2.22 27.19
CA LYS A 259 0.55 3.51 27.68
C LYS A 259 0.65 4.54 26.55
N LEU A 260 -0.47 5.20 26.28
CA LEU A 260 -0.55 6.21 25.22
C LEU A 260 0.19 7.50 25.61
N VAL A 261 0.11 7.91 26.86
CA VAL A 261 0.79 9.11 27.36
C VAL A 261 1.83 8.71 28.39
N ARG A 262 3.09 9.10 28.14
CA ARG A 262 4.22 8.83 29.03
C ARG A 262 4.81 10.13 29.57
N GLU A 263 4.85 11.15 28.72
CA GLU A 263 5.27 12.51 29.05
C GLU A 263 4.10 13.47 28.77
N PRO A 264 3.17 13.65 29.72
CA PRO A 264 1.96 14.45 29.49
C PRO A 264 2.31 15.94 29.34
N THR A 265 1.70 16.59 28.34
CA THR A 265 1.86 18.05 28.14
C THR A 265 0.65 18.84 28.64
N ARG A 266 -0.45 18.15 28.94
CA ARG A 266 -1.65 18.68 29.60
C ARG A 266 -2.19 17.69 30.61
N GLU A 267 -3.13 18.14 31.45
CA GLU A 267 -3.77 17.29 32.44
C GLU A 267 -4.48 16.11 31.78
N LEU A 268 -4.19 14.90 32.26
CA LEU A 268 -4.78 13.68 31.73
C LEU A 268 -6.25 13.55 32.17
N PRO A 269 -7.19 13.26 31.25
CA PRO A 269 -8.56 12.94 31.62
C PRO A 269 -8.60 11.67 32.47
N ARG A 270 -9.71 11.45 33.15
CA ARG A 270 -9.92 10.23 33.94
C ARG A 270 -9.69 8.98 33.08
N GLY A 271 -8.77 8.12 33.52
CA GLY A 271 -8.38 6.89 32.82
C GLY A 271 -7.26 7.07 31.79
N GLY A 272 -6.78 8.29 31.54
CA GLY A 272 -5.70 8.56 30.58
C GLY A 272 -4.33 8.02 31.00
N ASP A 273 -4.15 7.69 32.27
CA ASP A 273 -2.95 7.08 32.87
C ASP A 273 -2.94 5.53 32.78
N LEU A 274 -4.06 4.94 32.36
CA LEU A 274 -4.23 3.49 32.19
C LEU A 274 -3.46 2.98 30.96
N THR A 275 -3.21 1.68 30.94
CA THR A 275 -2.81 1.00 29.69
C THR A 275 -3.97 1.05 28.68
N LEU A 276 -3.65 0.96 27.39
CA LEU A 276 -4.65 0.95 26.32
C LEU A 276 -5.75 -0.08 26.57
N GLY A 277 -5.37 -1.29 26.99
CA GLY A 277 -6.31 -2.37 27.28
C GLY A 277 -7.30 -2.02 28.38
N GLU A 278 -6.81 -1.49 29.49
CA GLU A 278 -7.64 -1.14 30.64
C GLU A 278 -8.49 0.12 30.36
N LEU A 279 -7.95 1.11 29.63
CA LEU A 279 -8.73 2.26 29.13
C LEU A 279 -9.90 1.82 28.26
N LEU A 280 -9.68 0.89 27.33
CA LEU A 280 -10.73 0.38 26.44
C LEU A 280 -11.80 -0.42 27.19
N LYS A 281 -11.42 -1.22 28.20
CA LYS A 281 -12.39 -1.89 29.09
C LYS A 281 -13.19 -0.86 29.88
N TYR A 282 -12.52 0.11 30.49
CA TYR A 282 -13.13 1.19 31.26
C TYR A 282 -14.19 1.93 30.43
N LYS A 283 -13.86 2.38 29.21
CA LYS A 283 -14.82 3.04 28.31
C LYS A 283 -15.97 2.11 27.90
N SER A 284 -15.68 0.83 27.68
CA SER A 284 -16.69 -0.17 27.33
C SER A 284 -17.65 -0.47 28.49
N GLU A 285 -17.22 -0.31 29.74
CA GLU A 285 -18.04 -0.42 30.95
C GLU A 285 -18.91 0.82 31.18
N GLU A 286 -18.46 2.01 30.75
CA GLU A 286 -19.27 3.23 30.69
C GLU A 286 -20.37 3.18 29.60
N GLY A 287 -20.40 2.12 28.79
CA GLY A 287 -21.41 1.91 27.75
C GLY A 287 -20.96 2.33 26.34
N VAL A 288 -19.72 2.78 26.17
CA VAL A 288 -19.15 3.09 24.85
C VAL A 288 -18.98 1.81 24.04
N ARG A 289 -19.34 1.82 22.76
CA ARG A 289 -19.17 0.67 21.87
C ARG A 289 -17.71 0.57 21.42
N VAL A 290 -16.97 -0.38 21.98
CA VAL A 290 -15.56 -0.62 21.62
C VAL A 290 -15.41 -1.84 20.70
N LEU A 291 -14.91 -1.61 19.48
CA LEU A 291 -14.71 -2.63 18.43
C LEU A 291 -13.26 -2.63 17.94
N LEU A 292 -12.59 -3.77 17.99
CA LEU A 292 -11.22 -3.93 17.50
C LEU A 292 -11.19 -4.91 16.32
N LEU A 293 -10.57 -4.50 15.21
CA LEU A 293 -10.30 -5.33 14.04
C LEU A 293 -8.78 -5.46 13.87
N VAL A 294 -8.21 -6.51 14.45
CA VAL A 294 -6.76 -6.77 14.45
C VAL A 294 -6.45 -7.82 13.39
N TRP A 295 -5.29 -7.72 12.73
CA TRP A 295 -4.85 -8.77 11.81
C TRP A 295 -4.65 -10.11 12.53
N ASP A 296 -5.03 -11.22 11.89
CA ASP A 296 -4.84 -12.60 12.38
C ASP A 296 -3.52 -13.15 11.84
N ASP A 297 -2.46 -13.07 12.65
CA ASP A 297 -1.19 -13.75 12.38
C ASP A 297 -1.35 -15.23 12.71
N LYS A 298 -1.69 -16.02 11.68
CA LYS A 298 -1.93 -17.47 11.84
C LYS A 298 -0.71 -18.27 12.28
N SER A 299 0.48 -17.65 12.33
CA SER A 299 1.67 -18.27 12.90
C SER A 299 1.74 -18.13 14.42
N SER A 300 1.05 -17.13 15.01
CA SER A 300 0.78 -17.04 16.45
C SER A 300 -0.14 -18.18 16.88
N ARG A 301 0.25 -18.97 17.88
CA ARG A 301 -0.59 -20.04 18.43
C ARG A 301 -0.55 -20.02 19.95
N ASP A 302 -1.70 -20.25 20.54
CA ASP A 302 -1.82 -20.73 21.92
C ASP A 302 -2.65 -22.01 21.91
N LYS A 303 -1.95 -23.13 22.13
CA LYS A 303 -2.57 -24.43 22.38
C LYS A 303 -2.05 -24.93 23.72
N PHE A 304 -2.99 -25.24 24.62
CA PHE A 304 -2.71 -25.88 25.91
C PHE A 304 -1.71 -25.11 26.81
N GLY A 305 -1.80 -23.78 26.85
CA GLY A 305 -1.00 -22.96 27.78
C GLY A 305 0.45 -22.72 27.33
N ILE A 306 0.78 -23.04 26.07
CA ILE A 306 2.06 -22.69 25.44
C ILE A 306 1.76 -21.66 24.35
N SER A 307 2.16 -20.42 24.59
CA SER A 307 2.10 -19.32 23.62
C SER A 307 3.36 -19.32 22.78
N THR A 308 3.26 -19.57 21.47
CA THR A 308 4.35 -19.33 20.53
C THR A 308 4.17 -17.95 19.90
N PRO A 309 5.14 -17.04 20.00
CA PRO A 309 5.09 -15.76 19.28
C PRO A 309 5.01 -16.02 17.77
N GLY A 310 4.17 -15.25 17.08
CA GLY A 310 4.08 -15.30 15.62
C GLY A 310 5.39 -14.91 14.95
N VAL A 311 5.60 -15.38 13.73
CA VAL A 311 6.79 -15.10 12.90
C VAL A 311 6.94 -13.61 12.63
N MET A 312 5.84 -12.85 12.70
CA MET A 312 5.81 -11.42 12.44
C MET A 312 5.80 -10.55 13.72
N GLY A 313 5.98 -11.13 14.91
CA GLY A 313 6.09 -10.36 16.16
C GLY A 313 4.85 -9.55 16.53
N THR A 314 3.65 -10.04 16.20
CA THR A 314 2.38 -9.35 16.55
C THR A 314 1.81 -9.81 17.90
N HIS A 315 0.95 -8.97 18.50
CA HIS A 315 0.27 -9.24 19.78
C HIS A 315 -1.22 -9.60 19.61
N ASP A 316 -1.61 -10.07 18.44
CA ASP A 316 -2.99 -10.28 18.03
C ASP A 316 -3.76 -11.24 18.95
N GLU A 317 -3.22 -12.44 19.17
CA GLU A 317 -3.81 -13.48 20.00
C GLU A 317 -3.81 -13.12 21.49
N GLU A 318 -2.75 -12.46 21.98
CA GLU A 318 -2.68 -11.97 23.36
C GLU A 318 -3.76 -10.92 23.61
N THR A 319 -3.87 -9.91 22.74
CA THR A 319 -4.86 -8.84 22.84
C THR A 319 -6.28 -9.38 22.71
N ARG A 320 -6.55 -10.35 21.83
CA ARG A 320 -7.86 -11.02 21.77
C ARG A 320 -8.21 -11.70 23.10
N LYS A 321 -7.28 -12.42 23.72
CA LYS A 321 -7.53 -13.11 24.99
C LYS A 321 -7.81 -12.14 26.11
N PHE A 322 -7.08 -11.03 26.19
CA PHE A 322 -7.27 -9.99 27.18
C PHE A 322 -8.72 -9.43 27.17
N PHE A 323 -9.32 -9.27 26.00
CA PHE A 323 -10.70 -8.78 25.86
C PHE A 323 -11.80 -9.85 25.91
N LYS A 324 -11.45 -11.15 25.92
CA LYS A 324 -12.40 -12.26 25.73
C LYS A 324 -13.60 -12.26 26.70
N HIS A 325 -13.39 -11.77 27.91
CA HIS A 325 -14.40 -11.73 28.98
C HIS A 325 -14.89 -10.29 29.31
N SER A 326 -14.61 -9.33 28.42
CA SER A 326 -15.05 -7.94 28.54
C SER A 326 -16.17 -7.62 27.54
N SER A 327 -16.77 -6.42 27.65
CA SER A 327 -17.72 -5.91 26.66
C SER A 327 -17.06 -5.43 25.36
N VAL A 328 -15.72 -5.31 25.34
CA VAL A 328 -14.93 -4.98 24.16
C VAL A 328 -14.98 -6.13 23.15
N LYS A 329 -15.32 -5.84 21.89
CA LYS A 329 -15.37 -6.85 20.83
C LYS A 329 -14.09 -6.82 20.01
N CYS A 330 -13.15 -7.71 20.31
CA CYS A 330 -11.94 -7.91 19.49
C CYS A 330 -12.11 -9.04 18.48
N ILE A 331 -11.91 -8.74 17.19
CA ILE A 331 -11.99 -9.68 16.08
C ILE A 331 -10.63 -9.77 15.38
N LEU A 332 -10.12 -11.00 15.26
CA LEU A 332 -8.96 -11.31 14.42
C LEU A 332 -9.43 -11.51 12.99
N SER A 333 -8.86 -10.73 12.08
CA SER A 333 -9.21 -10.71 10.66
C SER A 333 -8.09 -11.33 9.83
N PRO A 334 -8.28 -12.55 9.28
CA PRO A 334 -7.30 -13.13 8.37
C PRO A 334 -7.35 -12.51 6.99
N ARG A 335 -6.17 -12.36 6.37
CA ARG A 335 -6.02 -11.94 4.98
C ARG A 335 -5.67 -13.15 4.11
N TYR A 336 -6.40 -13.32 3.01
CA TYR A 336 -6.22 -14.44 2.09
C TYR A 336 -5.76 -13.95 0.72
N ALA A 337 -4.74 -14.61 0.16
CA ALA A 337 -4.28 -14.34 -1.20
C ALA A 337 -5.35 -14.70 -2.26
N SER A 338 -5.35 -13.98 -3.38
CA SER A 338 -6.41 -13.98 -4.41
C SER A 338 -6.59 -15.27 -5.24
N ASN A 339 -6.02 -16.41 -4.85
CA ASN A 339 -6.16 -17.67 -5.58
C ASN A 339 -7.12 -18.65 -4.88
N LYS A 340 -8.40 -18.64 -5.30
CA LYS A 340 -9.43 -19.58 -4.84
C LYS A 340 -9.19 -21.06 -5.21
N LEU A 341 -8.16 -21.40 -6.00
CA LEU A 341 -7.69 -22.79 -6.07
C LEU A 341 -7.17 -23.29 -4.71
N GLY A 342 -6.82 -22.38 -3.80
CA GLY A 342 -6.46 -22.66 -2.41
C GLY A 342 -7.65 -23.02 -1.52
N LEU A 343 -8.84 -22.46 -1.72
CA LEU A 343 -9.96 -22.68 -0.79
C LEU A 343 -10.52 -24.12 -0.84
N PHE A 344 -10.65 -24.71 -2.03
CA PHE A 344 -11.11 -26.09 -2.17
C PHE A 344 -9.98 -27.12 -1.95
N LYS A 345 -8.72 -26.81 -2.29
CA LYS A 345 -7.58 -27.66 -1.88
C LYS A 345 -7.33 -27.59 -0.37
N GLN A 346 -7.52 -26.44 0.29
CA GLN A 346 -7.34 -26.30 1.74
C GLN A 346 -8.44 -27.00 2.54
N GLN A 347 -9.70 -27.00 2.08
CA GLN A 347 -10.76 -27.74 2.77
C GLN A 347 -10.77 -29.25 2.45
N ALA A 348 -10.49 -29.67 1.21
CA ALA A 348 -10.50 -31.08 0.84
C ALA A 348 -9.28 -31.86 1.37
N ILE A 349 -8.13 -31.20 1.58
CA ILE A 349 -6.91 -31.85 2.10
C ILE A 349 -6.92 -31.99 3.64
N ASN A 350 -7.70 -31.17 4.36
CA ASN A 350 -7.89 -31.33 5.81
C ASN A 350 -8.56 -32.67 6.20
N VAL A 351 -9.17 -33.38 5.24
CA VAL A 351 -9.77 -34.70 5.47
C VAL A 351 -8.85 -35.86 5.06
N VAL A 352 -7.79 -35.62 4.27
CA VAL A 352 -7.02 -36.71 3.61
C VAL A 352 -5.53 -36.76 4.00
N LEU A 353 -4.94 -35.72 4.59
CA LEU A 353 -3.51 -35.73 4.98
C LEU A 353 -3.29 -35.49 6.47
N THR A 354 -3.75 -36.44 7.28
CA THR A 354 -3.28 -36.64 8.67
C THR A 354 -1.97 -37.46 8.74
N CYS A 355 -1.36 -37.86 7.62
CA CYS A 355 -0.27 -38.84 7.63
C CYS A 355 1.11 -38.40 7.08
N HIS A 356 1.35 -37.14 6.66
CA HIS A 356 2.70 -36.73 6.21
C HIS A 356 3.09 -35.31 6.66
N TRP A 357 4.10 -35.22 7.54
CA TRP A 357 4.55 -34.00 8.23
C TRP A 357 5.11 -32.89 7.29
N HIS A 358 5.70 -33.23 6.14
CA HIS A 358 6.35 -32.26 5.24
C HIS A 358 5.40 -31.48 4.31
N GLY A 359 4.22 -32.01 3.98
CA GLY A 359 3.27 -31.36 3.06
C GLY A 359 2.36 -30.31 3.71
N TRP A 360 2.28 -30.31 5.04
CA TRP A 360 1.40 -29.43 5.81
C TRP A 360 2.04 -28.05 6.05
N TYR A 361 3.36 -28.00 6.23
CA TYR A 361 4.12 -26.76 6.43
C TYR A 361 4.05 -25.81 5.21
N LEU A 362 4.20 -26.36 4.00
CA LEU A 362 4.20 -25.58 2.76
C LEU A 362 2.83 -24.94 2.45
N ASN A 363 1.71 -25.56 2.87
CA ASN A 363 0.36 -25.04 2.62
C ASN A 363 -0.09 -23.93 3.60
N GLN A 364 0.48 -23.87 4.81
CA GLN A 364 0.23 -22.73 5.71
C GLN A 364 0.89 -21.45 5.19
N VAL A 365 2.12 -21.54 4.70
CA VAL A 365 2.90 -20.40 4.20
C VAL A 365 2.24 -19.69 3.02
N VAL A 366 1.57 -20.43 2.12
CA VAL A 366 0.95 -19.85 0.91
C VAL A 366 -0.44 -19.22 1.19
N GLY A 367 -1.10 -19.59 2.29
CA GLY A 367 -2.43 -19.09 2.66
C GLY A 367 -2.44 -17.74 3.39
N THR A 368 -1.29 -17.29 3.91
CA THR A 368 -1.12 -16.15 4.85
C THR A 368 -0.01 -15.18 4.42
N LEU A 369 0.27 -15.09 3.12
CA LEU A 369 1.35 -14.26 2.58
C LEU A 369 1.17 -12.75 2.84
N PHE A 370 -0.07 -12.29 3.00
CA PHE A 370 -0.46 -10.89 3.04
C PHE A 370 -1.14 -10.53 4.35
N THR A 371 -1.11 -9.26 4.71
CA THR A 371 -1.59 -8.76 6.00
C THR A 371 -2.75 -7.76 5.85
N HIS A 372 -3.42 -7.49 6.97
CA HIS A 372 -4.22 -6.28 7.10
C HIS A 372 -3.37 -5.20 7.74
N HIS A 373 -2.94 -4.22 6.95
CA HIS A 373 -1.89 -3.27 7.35
C HIS A 373 -2.40 -1.86 7.67
N GLN A 374 -3.71 -1.62 7.58
CA GLN A 374 -4.35 -0.37 7.98
C GLN A 374 -4.20 -0.13 9.49
N LYS A 375 -3.74 1.07 9.88
CA LYS A 375 -3.77 1.57 11.25
C LYS A 375 -4.81 2.68 11.35
N CYS A 376 -5.80 2.51 12.22
CA CYS A 376 -6.93 3.42 12.31
C CYS A 376 -7.53 3.47 13.71
N VAL A 377 -7.84 4.66 14.20
CA VAL A 377 -8.69 4.88 15.38
C VAL A 377 -9.86 5.78 14.99
N LEU A 378 -11.09 5.37 15.28
CA LEU A 378 -12.31 6.11 15.01
C LEU A 378 -13.05 6.31 16.33
N VAL A 379 -13.34 7.55 16.66
CA VAL A 379 -14.03 7.94 17.89
C VAL A 379 -15.05 9.02 17.62
N ASP A 380 -16.10 9.08 18.43
CA ASP A 380 -16.97 10.24 18.44
C ASP A 380 -16.37 11.33 19.34
N THR A 381 -16.22 12.54 18.83
CA THR A 381 -15.70 13.71 19.58
C THR A 381 -16.71 14.84 19.60
N GLN A 382 -16.44 15.87 20.40
CA GLN A 382 -17.30 17.05 20.52
C GLN A 382 -17.38 17.80 19.17
N ALA A 383 -18.61 18.13 18.75
CA ALA A 383 -18.89 19.02 17.61
C ALA A 383 -19.49 20.35 18.11
N VAL A 384 -19.98 21.18 17.20
CA VAL A 384 -20.62 22.46 17.54
C VAL A 384 -21.87 22.22 18.41
N GLY A 385 -22.00 23.01 19.48
CA GLY A 385 -23.11 22.93 20.43
C GLY A 385 -23.02 21.66 21.29
N SER A 386 -24.14 20.95 21.44
CA SER A 386 -24.20 19.68 22.18
C SER A 386 -24.08 18.44 21.28
N ASN A 387 -23.79 18.64 19.98
CA ASN A 387 -23.64 17.55 19.03
C ASN A 387 -22.25 16.92 19.10
N ARG A 388 -22.13 15.73 18.52
CA ARG A 388 -20.87 15.01 18.35
C ARG A 388 -20.59 14.75 16.88
N LYS A 389 -19.34 14.51 16.54
CA LYS A 389 -18.87 14.18 15.18
C LYS A 389 -17.99 12.96 15.21
N VAL A 390 -17.80 12.31 14.07
CA VAL A 390 -16.80 11.25 13.93
C VAL A 390 -15.45 11.90 13.66
N THR A 391 -14.43 11.48 14.40
CA THR A 391 -13.02 11.82 14.19
C THR A 391 -12.25 10.54 13.87
N ALA A 392 -11.38 10.60 12.88
CA ALA A 392 -10.54 9.49 12.48
C ALA A 392 -9.05 9.82 12.66
N PHE A 393 -8.27 8.85 13.10
CA PHE A 393 -6.81 8.88 13.11
C PHE A 393 -6.33 7.78 12.17
N ILE A 394 -5.50 8.12 11.18
CA ILE A 394 -4.89 7.15 10.26
C ILE A 394 -3.43 7.53 9.97
N GLY A 395 -2.58 6.56 9.66
CA GLY A 395 -1.16 6.79 9.38
C GLY A 395 -0.34 5.51 9.43
N GLY A 396 0.95 5.64 9.76
CA GLY A 396 1.90 4.54 9.91
C GLY A 396 1.95 3.94 11.33
N ILE A 397 1.53 4.70 12.34
CA ILE A 397 1.65 4.30 13.76
C ILE A 397 0.54 3.33 14.20
N ASP A 398 0.90 2.08 14.52
CA ASP A 398 0.05 1.13 15.24
C ASP A 398 0.02 1.44 16.75
N LEU A 399 -1.06 1.08 17.44
CA LEU A 399 -1.14 1.18 18.91
C LEU A 399 -0.49 -0.07 19.56
N CYS A 400 0.82 -0.20 19.37
CA CYS A 400 1.63 -1.31 19.89
C CYS A 400 3.00 -0.87 20.40
N ASP A 401 3.74 -1.82 20.95
CA ASP A 401 5.09 -1.67 21.51
C ASP A 401 6.09 -1.11 20.49
N GLY A 402 7.09 -0.37 20.98
CA GLY A 402 8.17 0.23 20.21
C GLY A 402 7.77 1.46 19.37
N ARG A 403 6.49 1.83 19.33
CA ARG A 403 5.99 2.94 18.48
C ARG A 403 5.96 4.29 19.16
N TYR A 404 6.01 4.32 20.50
CA TYR A 404 6.13 5.59 21.21
C TYR A 404 7.53 6.14 21.03
N ASP A 405 7.62 7.33 20.46
CA ASP A 405 8.87 8.07 20.35
C ASP A 405 8.58 9.57 20.24
N THR A 406 9.67 10.33 20.32
CA THR A 406 9.72 11.78 20.16
C THR A 406 10.85 12.15 19.19
N PRO A 407 10.85 13.35 18.59
CA PRO A 407 11.92 13.84 17.70
C PRO A 407 13.35 13.79 18.27
N GLU A 408 13.54 13.65 19.58
CA GLU A 408 14.85 13.43 20.20
C GLU A 408 15.47 12.07 19.86
N HIS A 409 14.62 11.06 19.66
CA HIS A 409 14.99 9.68 19.37
C HIS A 409 16.07 9.11 20.31
N ARG A 410 15.86 9.26 21.61
CA ARG A 410 16.73 8.76 22.70
C ARG A 410 17.05 7.27 22.48
N ILE A 411 18.30 6.84 22.50
CA ILE A 411 18.72 5.42 22.33
C ILE A 411 19.22 4.77 23.64
N PHE A 412 19.68 5.59 24.60
CA PHE A 412 20.21 5.15 25.90
C PHE A 412 19.54 5.83 27.10
N HIS A 413 18.95 7.02 26.94
CA HIS A 413 18.25 7.71 28.03
C HIS A 413 16.81 7.21 28.22
N ASP A 414 16.32 7.32 29.46
CA ASP A 414 14.94 7.02 29.87
C ASP A 414 14.44 5.59 29.63
N LEU A 415 15.37 4.63 29.51
CA LEU A 415 15.04 3.21 29.30
C LEU A 415 14.26 2.60 30.47
N ASP A 416 14.53 3.04 31.71
CA ASP A 416 13.86 2.58 32.92
C ASP A 416 12.65 3.44 33.35
N THR A 417 12.34 4.50 32.58
CA THR A 417 11.23 5.44 32.85
C THR A 417 10.25 5.46 31.67
N VAL A 418 10.53 6.25 30.63
CA VAL A 418 9.65 6.47 29.47
C VAL A 418 9.53 5.22 28.60
N PHE A 419 10.62 4.48 28.43
CA PHE A 419 10.64 3.25 27.61
C PHE A 419 10.60 1.97 28.45
N LYS A 420 10.26 2.09 29.75
CA LYS A 420 10.12 0.95 30.64
C LYS A 420 9.07 -0.01 30.10
N ASP A 421 9.43 -1.30 30.05
CA ASP A 421 8.60 -2.38 29.51
C ASP A 421 8.22 -2.20 28.02
N ASP A 422 8.93 -1.32 27.30
CA ASP A 422 8.73 -1.00 25.87
C ASP A 422 10.08 -0.85 25.12
N PHE A 423 11.11 -1.58 25.55
CA PHE A 423 12.37 -1.65 24.83
C PHE A 423 12.21 -2.48 23.55
N HIS A 424 12.32 -1.83 22.40
CA HIS A 424 12.20 -2.46 21.08
C HIS A 424 13.52 -2.41 20.31
N ASN A 425 14.06 -3.56 19.94
CA ASN A 425 15.14 -3.66 18.95
C ASN A 425 15.18 -5.08 18.34
N PRO A 426 14.61 -5.29 17.14
CA PRO A 426 14.58 -6.60 16.50
C PRO A 426 15.84 -6.91 15.66
N THR A 427 16.82 -6.00 15.58
CA THR A 427 18.06 -6.24 14.84
C THR A 427 19.01 -7.18 15.57
N PHE A 428 18.97 -7.17 16.90
CA PHE A 428 19.81 -8.02 17.74
C PHE A 428 19.01 -9.13 18.41
N PRO A 429 19.64 -10.27 18.74
CA PRO A 429 18.98 -11.32 19.51
C PRO A 429 18.60 -10.83 20.91
N SER A 430 17.51 -11.38 21.45
CA SER A 430 17.06 -11.07 22.81
C SER A 430 18.16 -11.31 23.84
N GLY A 431 18.36 -10.33 24.74
CA GLY A 431 19.39 -10.36 25.78
C GLY A 431 20.73 -9.71 25.40
N ALA A 432 20.89 -9.25 24.14
CA ALA A 432 22.04 -8.42 23.77
C ALA A 432 21.97 -7.04 24.44
N ILE A 433 23.11 -6.50 24.86
CA ILE A 433 23.21 -5.12 25.35
C ILE A 433 23.37 -4.22 24.12
N ALA A 434 22.27 -3.58 23.73
CA ALA A 434 22.14 -2.78 22.52
C ALA A 434 21.37 -1.48 22.80
N PRO A 435 21.55 -0.43 21.99
CA PRO A 435 20.64 0.71 21.99
C PRO A 435 19.21 0.25 21.67
N ARG A 436 18.20 0.95 22.18
CA ARG A 436 16.84 0.76 21.63
C ARG A 436 16.83 1.21 20.17
N GLN A 437 15.90 0.71 19.37
CA GLN A 437 15.64 1.23 18.03
C GLN A 437 14.62 2.37 18.12
N PRO A 438 15.00 3.62 17.82
CA PRO A 438 14.03 4.70 17.72
C PRO A 438 13.09 4.52 16.54
N TRP A 439 11.90 5.13 16.63
CA TRP A 439 10.80 4.95 15.72
C TRP A 439 10.33 6.30 15.18
N HIS A 440 10.77 6.65 13.97
CA HIS A 440 10.30 7.83 13.24
C HIS A 440 9.09 7.46 12.38
N ASP A 441 7.97 8.14 12.55
CA ASP A 441 6.74 7.82 11.82
C ASP A 441 5.81 9.03 11.64
N MET A 442 4.78 8.85 10.83
CA MET A 442 3.82 9.89 10.50
C MET A 442 2.39 9.41 10.73
N HIS A 443 1.54 10.30 11.26
CA HIS A 443 0.12 10.04 11.47
C HIS A 443 -0.70 11.29 11.22
N CYS A 444 -2.02 11.15 11.07
CA CYS A 444 -2.89 12.31 10.97
C CYS A 444 -4.21 12.09 11.70
N ARG A 445 -4.82 13.20 12.12
CA ARG A 445 -6.21 13.28 12.57
C ARG A 445 -7.05 13.97 11.52
N LEU A 446 -8.20 13.40 11.23
CA LEU A 446 -9.19 13.87 10.27
C LEU A 446 -10.50 14.19 10.99
N ASP A 447 -10.94 15.43 10.82
CA ASP A 447 -12.26 15.91 11.22
C ASP A 447 -13.03 16.39 9.98
N GLY A 448 -14.35 16.18 9.96
CA GLY A 448 -15.22 16.54 8.84
C GLY A 448 -15.62 15.35 7.98
N PRO A 449 -16.10 15.56 6.74
CA PRO A 449 -16.72 14.48 5.96
C PRO A 449 -15.79 13.31 5.66
N ALA A 450 -14.47 13.54 5.49
CA ALA A 450 -13.50 12.47 5.22
C ALA A 450 -13.39 11.43 6.35
N ALA A 451 -13.68 11.80 7.61
CA ALA A 451 -13.70 10.85 8.71
C ALA A 451 -14.80 9.78 8.55
N TYR A 452 -15.90 10.12 7.86
CA TYR A 452 -16.99 9.20 7.57
C TYR A 452 -16.64 8.22 6.45
N ASP A 453 -15.75 8.59 5.51
CA ASP A 453 -15.21 7.66 4.52
C ASP A 453 -14.31 6.59 5.19
N VAL A 454 -13.51 7.00 6.18
CA VAL A 454 -12.74 6.07 7.02
C VAL A 454 -13.67 5.15 7.82
N LEU A 455 -14.78 5.68 8.35
CA LEU A 455 -15.80 4.86 9.02
C LEU A 455 -16.48 3.86 8.06
N ILE A 456 -16.84 4.28 6.85
CA ILE A 456 -17.38 3.37 5.82
C ILE A 456 -16.40 2.23 5.56
N ASN A 457 -15.11 2.53 5.43
CA ASN A 457 -14.07 1.52 5.30
C ASN A 457 -14.07 0.53 6.48
N PHE A 458 -14.13 1.02 7.72
CA PHE A 458 -14.23 0.16 8.91
C PHE A 458 -15.46 -0.74 8.86
N GLU A 459 -16.66 -0.17 8.64
CA GLU A 459 -17.91 -0.93 8.62
C GLU A 459 -17.91 -2.01 7.54
N GLN A 460 -17.42 -1.68 6.34
CA GLN A 460 -17.30 -2.62 5.22
C GLN A 460 -16.41 -3.81 5.59
N ARG A 461 -15.29 -3.57 6.27
CA ARG A 461 -14.37 -4.61 6.73
C ARG A 461 -14.93 -5.41 7.90
N TRP A 462 -15.53 -4.75 8.89
CA TRP A 462 -16.13 -5.39 10.05
C TRP A 462 -17.19 -6.41 9.63
N ARG A 463 -18.14 -5.99 8.77
CA ARG A 463 -19.18 -6.87 8.23
C ARG A 463 -18.63 -8.04 7.43
N LYS A 464 -17.44 -7.89 6.83
CA LYS A 464 -16.78 -8.98 6.13
C LYS A 464 -16.19 -9.99 7.10
N ALA A 465 -15.51 -9.51 8.14
CA ALA A 465 -14.86 -10.31 9.15
C ALA A 465 -15.84 -11.10 10.03
N THR A 466 -17.02 -10.54 10.35
CA THR A 466 -18.00 -11.18 11.24
C THR A 466 -18.97 -12.15 10.56
N ARG A 467 -19.00 -12.21 9.21
CA ARG A 467 -19.94 -13.02 8.40
C ARG A 467 -20.03 -14.50 8.78
N TRP A 468 -18.94 -15.15 9.19
CA TRP A 468 -18.95 -16.60 9.45
C TRP A 468 -19.67 -16.98 10.75
N LYS A 469 -19.81 -16.05 11.70
CA LYS A 469 -20.62 -16.28 12.91
C LYS A 469 -22.11 -16.44 12.58
N GLU A 470 -22.57 -15.95 11.42
CA GLU A 470 -23.96 -16.08 10.95
C GLU A 470 -24.32 -17.53 10.54
N PHE A 471 -23.34 -18.34 10.08
CA PHE A 471 -23.60 -19.70 9.56
C PHE A 471 -23.56 -20.81 10.63
N ASN A 472 -22.94 -20.57 11.79
CA ASN A 472 -22.81 -21.56 12.85
C ASN A 472 -24.06 -21.70 13.74
N LEU A 473 -25.11 -20.90 13.51
CA LEU A 473 -26.39 -20.99 14.21
C LEU A 473 -27.46 -21.56 13.27
N LYS A 474 -27.45 -22.88 13.03
CA LYS A 474 -28.61 -23.57 12.46
C LYS A 474 -29.76 -23.48 13.46
N GLY A 475 -30.73 -22.59 13.20
CA GLY A 475 -32.04 -22.61 13.88
C GLY A 475 -32.52 -21.32 14.57
N LYS A 476 -31.78 -20.21 14.52
CA LYS A 476 -32.31 -18.88 14.88
C LYS A 476 -31.91 -17.86 13.83
N THR A 477 -32.80 -17.63 12.88
CA THR A 477 -32.69 -16.53 11.92
C THR A 477 -32.80 -15.17 12.66
N LEU A 478 -31.95 -14.23 12.25
CA LEU A 478 -32.07 -12.78 12.47
C LEU A 478 -31.54 -12.16 13.80
N TRP A 479 -30.36 -12.55 14.29
CA TRP A 479 -29.52 -11.55 14.99
C TRP A 479 -28.70 -10.82 13.91
N LEU A 480 -29.21 -9.70 13.41
CA LEU A 480 -28.36 -8.69 12.77
C LEU A 480 -27.15 -8.49 13.70
N ASP A 481 -25.94 -8.50 13.16
CA ASP A 481 -24.74 -8.12 13.93
C ASP A 481 -24.89 -6.67 14.42
N ASP A 482 -25.52 -6.49 15.58
CA ASP A 482 -25.82 -5.21 16.26
C ASP A 482 -24.58 -4.66 16.98
N SER A 483 -23.39 -5.08 16.54
CA SER A 483 -22.13 -4.53 17.04
C SER A 483 -21.88 -3.11 16.51
N LEU A 484 -22.16 -2.89 15.23
CA LEU A 484 -21.99 -1.59 14.59
C LEU A 484 -23.14 -0.66 14.97
N LEU A 485 -22.80 0.54 15.45
CA LEU A 485 -23.78 1.58 15.68
C LEU A 485 -24.37 2.06 14.36
N ARG A 486 -25.70 2.21 14.30
CA ARG A 486 -26.35 2.90 13.20
C ARG A 486 -26.30 4.40 13.46
N ILE A 487 -25.13 5.00 13.27
CA ILE A 487 -24.86 6.41 13.62
C ILE A 487 -25.89 7.37 13.03
N GLY A 488 -26.40 7.13 11.82
CA GLY A 488 -27.46 7.95 11.21
C GLY A 488 -28.82 7.91 11.91
N ARG A 489 -29.01 7.07 12.93
CA ARG A 489 -30.19 7.07 13.81
C ARG A 489 -29.97 7.82 15.11
N ILE A 490 -28.75 8.26 15.39
CA ILE A 490 -28.38 8.98 16.60
C ILE A 490 -28.42 10.47 16.27
N SER A 491 -29.47 11.16 16.72
CA SER A 491 -29.79 12.53 16.29
C SER A 491 -28.78 13.59 16.74
N TRP A 492 -28.02 13.32 17.79
CA TRP A 492 -26.98 14.21 18.32
C TRP A 492 -25.57 13.88 17.81
N ILE A 493 -25.41 12.89 16.93
CA ILE A 493 -24.18 12.73 16.14
C ILE A 493 -24.47 13.37 14.77
N LEU A 494 -23.65 14.34 14.36
CA LEU A 494 -23.73 14.89 13.01
C LEU A 494 -23.40 13.78 12.02
N ASN A 495 -24.18 13.66 10.94
CA ASN A 495 -24.02 12.60 9.98
C ASN A 495 -24.40 13.10 8.59
N PRO A 496 -23.67 12.70 7.53
CA PRO A 496 -24.14 12.94 6.18
C PRO A 496 -25.40 12.13 5.91
N LYS A 497 -26.16 12.49 4.87
CA LYS A 497 -27.32 11.72 4.42
C LYS A 497 -26.94 10.31 3.94
N PHE A 498 -26.99 9.36 4.85
CA PHE A 498 -26.72 7.95 4.56
C PHE A 498 -27.84 7.27 3.78
N LYS A 499 -27.45 6.51 2.75
CA LYS A 499 -28.32 5.57 2.04
C LYS A 499 -27.83 4.15 2.34
N TYR A 500 -28.69 3.36 2.97
CA TYR A 500 -28.40 1.95 3.24
C TYR A 500 -29.04 1.08 2.16
N ARG A 501 -28.26 0.17 1.58
CA ARG A 501 -28.76 -0.91 0.73
C ARG A 501 -29.56 -1.92 1.55
N ILE A 502 -30.38 -2.72 0.86
CA ILE A 502 -31.21 -3.77 1.47
C ILE A 502 -30.37 -4.76 2.32
N ASP A 503 -29.10 -4.98 1.96
CA ASP A 503 -28.17 -5.86 2.68
C ASP A 503 -27.42 -5.18 3.83
N GLY A 504 -27.79 -3.94 4.17
CA GLY A 504 -27.24 -3.14 5.27
C GLY A 504 -25.90 -2.47 4.95
N VAL A 505 -25.45 -2.49 3.70
CA VAL A 505 -24.23 -1.80 3.24
C VAL A 505 -24.52 -0.32 3.02
N LEU A 506 -23.59 0.53 3.46
CA LEU A 506 -23.64 1.97 3.26
C LEU A 506 -23.13 2.34 1.86
N ASP A 507 -23.94 3.09 1.11
CA ASP A 507 -23.44 3.77 -0.08
C ASP A 507 -22.56 4.96 0.34
N VAL A 508 -21.52 5.23 -0.44
CA VAL A 508 -20.69 6.41 -0.24
C VAL A 508 -21.58 7.65 -0.39
N PRO A 509 -21.75 8.48 0.65
CA PRO A 509 -22.62 9.63 0.58
C PRO A 509 -22.03 10.72 -0.31
N GLU A 510 -22.89 11.54 -0.90
CA GLU A 510 -22.49 12.81 -1.50
C GLU A 510 -21.91 13.74 -0.43
N ASP A 511 -21.23 14.80 -0.86
CA ASP A 511 -20.68 15.79 0.08
C ASP A 511 -21.82 16.55 0.78
N ASP A 512 -21.77 16.63 2.11
CA ASP A 512 -22.85 17.16 2.93
C ASP A 512 -22.31 18.21 3.91
N PRO A 513 -22.66 19.49 3.74
CA PRO A 513 -22.21 20.58 4.60
C PRO A 513 -22.58 20.41 6.09
N VAL A 514 -23.54 19.53 6.42
CA VAL A 514 -23.94 19.28 7.82
C VAL A 514 -22.80 18.70 8.66
N VAL A 515 -21.80 18.05 8.03
CA VAL A 515 -20.63 17.50 8.72
C VAL A 515 -19.36 18.32 8.45
N TYR A 516 -19.48 19.52 7.88
CA TYR A 516 -18.34 20.43 7.76
C TYR A 516 -17.89 20.91 9.14
N VAL A 517 -16.58 20.95 9.34
CA VAL A 517 -15.93 21.45 10.56
C VAL A 517 -15.19 22.76 10.31
N SER A 518 -15.05 23.16 9.04
CA SER A 518 -14.52 24.46 8.60
C SER A 518 -15.33 24.96 7.41
N ASN A 519 -15.41 26.28 7.25
CA ASN A 519 -16.10 26.92 6.14
C ASN A 519 -15.19 27.01 4.91
N GLU A 520 -15.73 27.02 3.70
CA GLU A 520 -14.89 27.12 2.48
C GLU A 520 -14.09 28.43 2.41
N ASP A 521 -14.56 29.51 3.04
CA ASP A 521 -13.88 30.81 3.09
C ASP A 521 -12.81 30.89 4.21
N ASP A 522 -12.74 29.90 5.10
CA ASP A 522 -11.74 29.82 6.16
C ASP A 522 -10.37 29.43 5.56
N PRO A 523 -9.31 30.24 5.73
CA PRO A 523 -7.97 29.92 5.25
C PRO A 523 -7.43 28.58 5.76
N GLU A 524 -7.85 28.16 6.97
CA GLU A 524 -7.41 26.91 7.59
C GLU A 524 -8.24 25.69 7.16
N ASN A 525 -9.21 25.86 6.27
CA ASN A 525 -10.00 24.77 5.70
C ASN A 525 -9.11 23.77 4.94
N TRP A 526 -9.53 22.51 4.94
CA TRP A 526 -8.88 21.44 4.19
C TRP A 526 -9.84 20.74 3.25
N HIS A 527 -9.33 20.41 2.07
CA HIS A 527 -9.94 19.43 1.16
C HIS A 527 -9.19 18.12 1.30
N VAL A 528 -9.91 17.03 1.58
CA VAL A 528 -9.33 15.73 1.96
C VAL A 528 -9.97 14.62 1.15
N GLN A 529 -9.17 13.67 0.68
CA GLN A 529 -9.65 12.49 -0.04
C GLN A 529 -9.04 11.22 0.55
N VAL A 530 -9.87 10.20 0.77
CA VAL A 530 -9.44 8.90 1.31
C VAL A 530 -9.13 7.93 0.18
N PHE A 531 -8.01 7.23 0.28
CA PHE A 531 -7.54 6.24 -0.68
C PHE A 531 -7.30 4.89 -0.01
N ARG A 532 -7.42 3.80 -0.76
CA ARG A 532 -7.19 2.44 -0.27
C ARG A 532 -6.48 1.55 -1.27
N SER A 533 -5.83 0.54 -0.71
CA SER A 533 -5.50 -0.71 -1.39
C SER A 533 -6.31 -1.79 -0.71
N ILE A 534 -7.38 -2.27 -1.34
CA ILE A 534 -8.26 -3.29 -0.74
C ILE A 534 -9.06 -4.02 -1.81
N ASP A 535 -9.48 -5.25 -1.53
CA ASP A 535 -10.33 -6.00 -2.44
C ASP A 535 -11.61 -6.54 -1.78
N SER A 536 -12.54 -6.98 -2.63
CA SER A 536 -13.81 -7.63 -2.25
C SER A 536 -13.65 -8.88 -1.37
N GLY A 537 -12.44 -9.42 -1.22
CA GLY A 537 -12.09 -10.46 -0.25
C GLY A 537 -12.03 -9.95 1.18
N SER A 538 -11.82 -8.65 1.38
CA SER A 538 -11.66 -8.00 2.69
C SER A 538 -12.76 -7.00 3.05
N VAL A 539 -13.68 -6.71 2.13
CA VAL A 539 -14.85 -5.85 2.38
C VAL A 539 -16.17 -6.55 2.02
N LYS A 540 -17.24 -6.14 2.68
CA LYS A 540 -18.63 -6.33 2.26
C LYS A 540 -19.12 -5.03 1.61
N GLY A 541 -19.90 -5.11 0.54
CA GLY A 541 -20.50 -3.94 -0.10
C GLY A 541 -19.93 -3.56 -1.45
N PHE A 542 -18.79 -4.11 -1.85
CA PHE A 542 -18.34 -3.98 -3.23
C PHE A 542 -19.35 -4.61 -4.19
N PRO A 543 -19.66 -3.93 -5.32
CA PRO A 543 -20.64 -4.41 -6.27
C PRO A 543 -20.20 -5.75 -6.85
N LYS A 544 -21.18 -6.60 -7.15
CA LYS A 544 -20.94 -7.87 -7.87
C LYS A 544 -20.99 -7.66 -9.38
N CYS A 545 -21.75 -6.66 -9.83
CA CYS A 545 -21.87 -6.29 -11.23
C CYS A 545 -20.73 -5.36 -11.64
N GLU A 546 -20.18 -5.57 -12.83
CA GLU A 546 -18.95 -4.90 -13.27
C GLU A 546 -19.17 -3.46 -13.68
N ASN A 547 -20.32 -3.14 -14.27
CA ASN A 547 -20.69 -1.78 -14.64
C ASN A 547 -20.82 -0.90 -13.38
N GLU A 548 -21.36 -1.45 -12.29
CA GLU A 548 -21.40 -0.78 -10.99
C GLU A 548 -20.00 -0.62 -10.38
N ALA A 549 -19.13 -1.64 -10.52
CA ALA A 549 -17.74 -1.53 -10.06
C ALA A 549 -16.99 -0.42 -10.80
N GLU A 550 -17.17 -0.32 -12.11
CA GLU A 550 -16.56 0.70 -12.97
C GLU A 550 -17.07 2.11 -12.64
N ALA A 551 -18.37 2.25 -12.40
CA ALA A 551 -18.99 3.50 -11.97
C ALA A 551 -18.44 3.99 -10.61
N LEU A 552 -17.95 3.06 -9.77
CA LEU A 552 -17.28 3.36 -8.50
C LEU A 552 -15.74 3.34 -8.62
N HIS A 553 -15.22 3.35 -9.85
CA HIS A 553 -13.78 3.37 -10.16
C HIS A 553 -12.97 2.19 -9.59
N LEU A 554 -13.63 1.05 -9.40
CA LEU A 554 -13.00 -0.18 -8.95
C LEU A 554 -12.54 -1.03 -10.15
N GLN A 555 -11.39 -1.65 -10.00
CA GLN A 555 -10.81 -2.55 -11.00
C GLN A 555 -11.23 -4.00 -10.74
N TYR A 556 -11.16 -4.83 -11.77
CA TYR A 556 -11.39 -6.27 -11.65
C TYR A 556 -10.08 -7.01 -11.86
N ASP A 557 -9.69 -7.85 -10.90
CA ASP A 557 -8.57 -8.77 -11.06
C ASP A 557 -8.99 -10.20 -10.71
N LYS A 558 -8.84 -11.11 -11.68
CA LYS A 558 -9.28 -12.51 -11.65
C LYS A 558 -10.77 -12.66 -11.35
N ARG A 559 -11.14 -12.64 -10.07
CA ARG A 559 -12.51 -12.82 -9.54
C ARG A 559 -12.80 -11.86 -8.38
N LEU A 560 -11.97 -10.84 -8.21
CA LEU A 560 -12.07 -9.85 -7.14
C LEU A 560 -12.24 -8.47 -7.75
N VAL A 561 -13.17 -7.71 -7.15
CA VAL A 561 -13.21 -6.26 -7.31
C VAL A 561 -12.14 -5.66 -6.38
N VAL A 562 -11.34 -4.75 -6.91
CA VAL A 562 -10.12 -4.22 -6.29
C VAL A 562 -10.14 -2.70 -6.34
N ASP A 563 -9.88 -2.08 -5.21
CA ASP A 563 -9.55 -0.67 -5.05
C ASP A 563 -8.02 -0.53 -5.03
N LYS A 564 -7.47 0.25 -5.97
CA LYS A 564 -6.04 0.59 -6.06
C LYS A 564 -5.83 2.10 -6.02
N SER A 565 -6.76 2.82 -5.39
CA SER A 565 -6.76 4.28 -5.39
C SER A 565 -5.51 4.89 -4.76
N ILE A 566 -4.79 4.19 -3.87
CA ILE A 566 -3.49 4.66 -3.36
C ILE A 566 -2.45 4.78 -4.48
N GLN A 567 -2.27 3.73 -5.28
CA GLN A 567 -1.32 3.79 -6.41
C GLN A 567 -1.74 4.88 -7.41
N THR A 568 -3.03 4.98 -7.71
CA THR A 568 -3.58 6.04 -8.57
C THR A 568 -3.26 7.44 -8.04
N ALA A 569 -3.43 7.66 -6.73
CA ALA A 569 -3.14 8.93 -6.07
C ALA A 569 -1.66 9.28 -6.17
N TYR A 570 -0.75 8.36 -5.80
CA TYR A 570 0.70 8.58 -5.95
C TYR A 570 1.06 9.01 -7.38
N ILE A 571 0.57 8.29 -8.40
CA ILE A 571 0.86 8.60 -9.80
C ILE A 571 0.37 10.02 -10.17
N GLN A 572 -0.90 10.35 -9.90
CA GLN A 572 -1.45 11.65 -10.29
C GLN A 572 -0.79 12.81 -9.53
N ILE A 573 -0.48 12.61 -8.25
CA ILE A 573 0.18 13.63 -7.42
C ILE A 573 1.62 13.87 -7.90
N ILE A 574 2.41 12.81 -8.13
CA ILE A 574 3.77 12.92 -8.69
C ILE A 574 3.71 13.64 -10.04
N ARG A 575 2.76 13.27 -10.90
CA ARG A 575 2.55 13.90 -12.21
C ARG A 575 2.18 15.38 -12.12
N SER A 576 1.50 15.80 -11.05
CA SER A 576 1.14 17.21 -10.83
C SER A 576 2.29 18.07 -10.31
N ALA A 577 3.30 17.46 -9.66
CA ALA A 577 4.40 18.17 -9.00
C ALA A 577 5.16 19.12 -9.94
N GLN A 578 5.49 20.30 -9.42
CA GLN A 578 6.11 21.41 -10.15
C GLN A 578 7.47 21.83 -9.62
N HIS A 579 7.70 21.78 -8.31
CA HIS A 579 8.86 22.34 -7.62
C HIS A 579 9.70 21.28 -6.91
N PHE A 580 9.10 20.45 -6.06
CA PHE A 580 9.79 19.38 -5.36
C PHE A 580 8.85 18.30 -4.83
N ILE A 581 9.44 17.15 -4.49
CA ILE A 581 8.77 16.05 -3.79
C ILE A 581 9.64 15.63 -2.60
N PHE A 582 9.05 15.53 -1.41
CA PHE A 582 9.67 14.97 -0.21
C PHE A 582 8.91 13.72 0.22
N ILE A 583 9.60 12.59 0.32
CA ILE A 583 9.04 11.28 0.67
C ILE A 583 9.74 10.74 1.89
N GLU A 584 8.97 10.23 2.84
CA GLU A 584 9.47 9.38 3.92
C GLU A 584 8.72 8.05 3.84
N ASN A 585 9.45 6.96 3.64
CA ASN A 585 8.83 5.64 3.47
C ASN A 585 9.68 4.51 4.04
N GLN A 586 9.05 3.52 4.67
CA GLN A 586 9.73 2.31 5.14
C GLN A 586 10.36 1.48 4.03
N TYR A 587 9.72 1.43 2.86
CA TYR A 587 10.25 0.71 1.69
C TYR A 587 10.24 1.60 0.47
N PHE A 588 11.24 1.43 -0.39
CA PHE A 588 11.29 2.11 -1.67
C PHE A 588 11.76 1.13 -2.76
N LEU A 589 10.80 0.40 -3.34
CA LEU A 589 11.07 -0.54 -4.43
C LEU A 589 9.87 -0.67 -5.37
N GLY A 590 10.15 -0.83 -6.66
CA GLY A 590 9.09 -0.94 -7.67
C GLY A 590 9.57 -0.67 -9.08
N SER A 591 8.62 -0.72 -10.01
CA SER A 591 8.88 -0.61 -11.45
C SER A 591 9.86 -1.66 -11.95
N SER A 592 9.74 -2.90 -11.44
CA SER A 592 10.74 -3.96 -11.70
C SER A 592 10.92 -4.28 -13.17
N TYR A 593 9.91 -4.06 -14.01
CA TYR A 593 10.01 -4.23 -15.46
C TYR A 593 11.15 -3.41 -16.11
N ALA A 594 11.69 -2.40 -15.41
CA ALA A 594 12.78 -1.56 -15.87
C ALA A 594 14.10 -1.76 -15.10
N TRP A 595 14.16 -2.69 -14.13
CA TRP A 595 15.40 -3.01 -13.42
C TRP A 595 16.44 -3.62 -14.38
N PRO A 596 17.74 -3.31 -14.20
CA PRO A 596 18.79 -3.76 -15.12
C PRO A 596 19.03 -5.27 -15.07
N ASP A 597 19.02 -5.89 -13.87
CA ASP A 597 19.45 -7.28 -13.70
C ASP A 597 18.29 -8.27 -13.53
N TYR A 598 17.09 -7.81 -13.18
CA TYR A 598 15.95 -8.69 -12.90
C TYR A 598 14.59 -8.03 -13.19
N ASN A 599 14.03 -8.27 -14.37
CA ASN A 599 12.81 -7.58 -14.82
C ASN A 599 11.48 -8.30 -14.52
N ASP A 600 11.53 -9.56 -14.04
CA ASP A 600 10.35 -10.41 -13.85
C ASP A 600 9.89 -10.55 -12.38
N ALA A 601 10.36 -9.67 -11.47
CA ALA A 601 10.03 -9.74 -10.03
C ALA A 601 8.55 -9.48 -9.71
N GLY A 602 7.79 -8.91 -10.64
CA GLY A 602 6.36 -8.59 -10.48
C GLY A 602 6.09 -7.41 -9.55
N ALA A 603 7.09 -6.57 -9.28
CA ALA A 603 6.94 -5.30 -8.57
C ALA A 603 6.53 -4.18 -9.53
N ASP A 604 5.37 -4.35 -10.17
CA ASP A 604 4.90 -3.55 -11.30
C ASP A 604 4.36 -2.15 -10.93
N ASN A 605 4.42 -1.75 -9.65
CA ASN A 605 4.00 -0.41 -9.25
C ASN A 605 4.83 0.67 -9.96
N LEU A 606 4.20 1.80 -10.32
CA LEU A 606 4.81 2.82 -11.18
C LEU A 606 5.52 3.95 -10.43
N ILE A 607 5.54 3.92 -9.09
CA ILE A 607 5.94 5.09 -8.29
C ILE A 607 7.41 5.49 -8.57
N PRO A 608 8.40 4.57 -8.51
CA PRO A 608 9.79 4.92 -8.82
C PRO A 608 9.99 5.45 -10.24
N MET A 609 9.35 4.83 -11.24
CA MET A 609 9.45 5.27 -12.63
C MET A 609 8.79 6.65 -12.84
N GLU A 610 7.61 6.91 -12.27
CA GLU A 610 6.95 8.22 -12.39
C GLU A 610 7.79 9.35 -11.76
N LEU A 611 8.49 9.09 -10.65
CA LEU A 611 9.44 10.04 -10.06
C LEU A 611 10.61 10.34 -11.00
N ALA A 612 11.27 9.30 -11.52
CA ALA A 612 12.37 9.45 -12.45
C ALA A 612 11.92 10.21 -13.71
N LEU A 613 10.76 9.84 -14.28
CA LEU A 613 10.22 10.50 -15.46
C LEU A 613 9.78 11.94 -15.19
N LYS A 614 9.23 12.24 -14.02
CA LYS A 614 8.96 13.63 -13.60
C LYS A 614 10.25 14.45 -13.60
N ILE A 615 11.33 13.95 -13.00
CA ILE A 615 12.64 14.61 -13.05
C ILE A 615 13.10 14.81 -14.50
N THR A 616 13.04 13.77 -15.34
CA THR A 616 13.43 13.92 -16.77
C THR A 616 12.61 14.96 -17.50
N SER A 617 11.30 15.07 -17.21
CA SER A 617 10.44 16.09 -17.82
C SER A 617 10.87 17.51 -17.44
N LYS A 618 11.30 17.71 -16.19
CA LYS A 618 11.79 19.00 -15.68
C LYS A 618 13.18 19.33 -16.24
N ILE A 619 14.05 18.33 -16.40
CA ILE A 619 15.33 18.49 -17.11
C ILE A 619 15.11 18.95 -18.56
N ARG A 620 14.22 18.28 -19.31
CA ARG A 620 13.85 18.66 -20.68
C ARG A 620 13.30 20.08 -20.76
N ALA A 621 12.47 20.45 -19.79
CA ALA A 621 11.89 21.78 -19.68
C ALA A 621 12.89 22.85 -19.17
N LYS A 622 14.09 22.45 -18.72
CA LYS A 622 15.09 23.30 -18.06
C LYS A 622 14.54 24.01 -16.81
N GLU A 623 13.63 23.33 -16.10
CA GLU A 623 13.03 23.80 -14.85
C GLU A 623 13.73 23.12 -13.67
N ARG A 624 13.95 23.85 -12.57
CA ARG A 624 14.46 23.22 -11.34
C ARG A 624 13.39 22.34 -10.71
N PHE A 625 13.85 21.20 -10.22
CA PHE A 625 13.05 20.23 -9.52
C PHE A 625 13.96 19.37 -8.64
N ALA A 626 13.48 18.99 -7.46
CA ALA A 626 14.21 18.12 -6.55
C ALA A 626 13.30 17.07 -5.93
N VAL A 627 13.84 15.88 -5.71
CA VAL A 627 13.20 14.77 -5.03
C VAL A 627 14.09 14.30 -3.90
N TYR A 628 13.52 14.28 -2.71
CA TYR A 628 14.16 13.89 -1.46
C TYR A 628 13.45 12.65 -0.93
N VAL A 629 14.18 11.57 -0.69
CA VAL A 629 13.61 10.30 -0.21
C VAL A 629 14.33 9.88 1.06
N VAL A 630 13.61 9.78 2.18
CA VAL A 630 14.11 9.25 3.45
C VAL A 630 13.55 7.85 3.67
N ILE A 631 14.45 6.89 3.84
CA ILE A 631 14.15 5.47 4.04
C ILE A 631 14.92 4.96 5.26
N PRO A 632 14.55 3.84 5.89
CA PRO A 632 15.34 3.28 6.97
C PRO A 632 16.71 2.85 6.43
N MET A 633 17.73 2.85 7.29
CA MET A 633 19.08 2.43 6.88
C MET A 633 19.05 0.98 6.34
N TRP A 634 18.31 0.11 7.02
CA TRP A 634 17.87 -1.21 6.55
C TRP A 634 16.43 -1.50 7.02
N PRO A 635 15.68 -2.40 6.35
CA PRO A 635 14.38 -2.86 6.85
C PRO A 635 14.46 -3.52 8.23
N GLU A 636 13.42 -3.41 9.06
CA GLU A 636 13.41 -4.01 10.42
C GLU A 636 13.88 -5.46 10.46
N GLY A 637 14.68 -5.78 11.48
CA GLY A 637 15.20 -7.11 11.77
C GLY A 637 16.72 -7.22 11.54
N ASP A 638 17.23 -8.45 11.46
CA ASP A 638 18.66 -8.70 11.20
C ASP A 638 18.98 -8.41 9.72
N PRO A 639 19.82 -7.38 9.43
CA PRO A 639 20.17 -7.00 8.06
C PRO A 639 20.93 -8.10 7.31
N LYS A 640 21.51 -9.09 7.99
CA LYS A 640 22.20 -10.24 7.36
C LYS A 640 21.25 -11.34 6.90
N SER A 641 20.00 -11.31 7.32
CA SER A 641 19.04 -12.35 6.97
C SER A 641 18.68 -12.31 5.48
N GLY A 642 18.36 -13.48 4.93
CA GLY A 642 18.02 -13.62 3.50
C GLY A 642 16.90 -12.67 3.03
N PRO A 643 15.74 -12.59 3.72
CA PRO A 643 14.67 -11.69 3.31
C PRO A 643 15.05 -10.21 3.33
N MET A 644 15.88 -9.78 4.28
CA MET A 644 16.32 -8.38 4.38
C MET A 644 17.32 -8.04 3.26
N GLN A 645 18.26 -8.95 2.98
CA GLN A 645 19.20 -8.80 1.86
C GLN A 645 18.49 -8.78 0.50
N GLU A 646 17.43 -9.57 0.34
CA GLU A 646 16.54 -9.54 -0.83
C GLU A 646 15.85 -8.19 -1.02
N ILE A 647 15.28 -7.63 0.04
CA ILE A 647 14.61 -6.33 -0.01
C ILE A 647 15.61 -5.21 -0.37
N LEU A 648 16.80 -5.25 0.22
CA LEU A 648 17.88 -4.30 -0.09
C LEU A 648 18.36 -4.43 -1.54
N TYR A 649 18.36 -5.64 -2.10
CA TYR A 649 18.65 -5.87 -3.51
C TYR A 649 17.58 -5.24 -4.42
N TRP A 650 16.29 -5.43 -4.12
CA TRP A 650 15.21 -4.78 -4.87
C TRP A 650 15.24 -3.26 -4.79
N GLN A 651 15.61 -2.73 -3.62
CA GLN A 651 15.81 -1.30 -3.43
C GLN A 651 16.98 -0.77 -4.27
N SER A 652 18.14 -1.45 -4.27
CA SER A 652 19.31 -1.03 -5.05
C SER A 652 19.04 -1.07 -6.56
N GLN A 653 18.35 -2.10 -7.04
CA GLN A 653 17.90 -2.21 -8.45
C GLN A 653 16.93 -1.08 -8.83
N THR A 654 16.04 -0.70 -7.91
CA THR A 654 15.13 0.44 -8.12
C THR A 654 15.90 1.76 -8.20
N MET A 655 16.84 2.00 -7.28
CA MET A 655 17.68 3.21 -7.28
C MET A 655 18.54 3.30 -8.55
N GLN A 656 19.18 2.20 -8.94
CA GLN A 656 19.96 2.08 -10.18
C GLN A 656 19.13 2.47 -11.40
N MET A 657 17.93 1.88 -11.54
CA MET A 657 17.00 2.24 -12.62
C MET A 657 16.68 3.75 -12.65
N MET A 658 16.39 4.36 -11.48
CA MET A 658 16.05 5.78 -11.43
C MET A 658 17.22 6.66 -11.85
N TYR A 659 18.41 6.41 -11.30
CA TYR A 659 19.59 7.19 -11.63
C TYR A 659 20.03 7.01 -13.08
N ASP A 660 19.91 5.82 -13.65
CA ASP A 660 20.19 5.60 -15.07
C ASP A 660 19.25 6.41 -15.98
N VAL A 661 17.96 6.44 -15.66
CA VAL A 661 16.97 7.22 -16.42
C VAL A 661 17.31 8.71 -16.37
N ILE A 662 17.68 9.23 -15.20
CA ILE A 662 18.06 10.64 -15.01
C ILE A 662 19.39 10.96 -15.72
N ALA A 663 20.42 10.14 -15.53
CA ALA A 663 21.74 10.35 -16.11
C ALA A 663 21.70 10.32 -17.65
N ARG A 664 20.93 9.39 -18.24
CA ARG A 664 20.70 9.37 -19.70
C ARG A 664 20.06 10.67 -20.19
N GLU A 665 19.11 11.23 -19.45
CA GLU A 665 18.47 12.50 -19.81
C GLU A 665 19.44 13.70 -19.71
N LEU A 666 20.28 13.74 -18.66
CA LEU A 666 21.29 14.78 -18.51
C LEU A 666 22.31 14.74 -19.65
N LYS A 667 22.78 13.55 -20.01
CA LYS A 667 23.70 13.34 -21.14
C LYS A 667 23.09 13.74 -22.48
N SER A 668 21.84 13.37 -22.75
CA SER A 668 21.17 13.73 -24.00
C SER A 668 21.01 15.24 -24.19
N HIS A 669 20.98 16.00 -23.09
CA HIS A 669 20.91 17.46 -23.07
C HIS A 669 22.27 18.14 -22.85
N GLN A 670 23.39 17.39 -22.87
CA GLN A 670 24.75 17.91 -22.65
C GLN A 670 24.88 18.73 -21.35
N SER A 671 24.15 18.31 -20.32
CA SER A 671 24.18 18.96 -19.01
C SER A 671 25.39 18.49 -18.20
N ASN A 672 26.06 19.41 -17.51
CA ASN A 672 27.13 19.10 -16.55
C ASN A 672 26.59 18.87 -15.12
N ALA A 673 25.26 18.84 -14.93
CA ALA A 673 24.65 18.59 -13.63
C ALA A 673 24.83 17.13 -13.21
N HIS A 674 24.86 16.89 -11.90
CA HIS A 674 24.94 15.55 -11.34
C HIS A 674 23.52 14.98 -11.12
N PRO A 675 23.27 13.66 -11.24
CA PRO A 675 21.96 13.09 -10.88
C PRO A 675 21.50 13.43 -9.45
N LEU A 676 22.45 13.52 -8.51
CA LEU A 676 22.23 13.96 -7.12
C LEU A 676 21.82 15.44 -6.97
N ASP A 677 21.89 16.24 -8.03
CA ASP A 677 21.30 17.58 -8.02
C ASP A 677 19.75 17.52 -8.09
N TYR A 678 19.17 16.36 -8.41
CA TYR A 678 17.73 16.18 -8.61
C TYR A 678 17.11 15.10 -7.73
N LEU A 679 17.80 13.97 -7.49
CA LEU A 679 17.28 12.86 -6.70
C LEU A 679 18.26 12.50 -5.59
N ASN A 680 17.79 12.47 -4.35
CA ASN A 680 18.63 12.13 -3.20
C ASN A 680 17.92 11.15 -2.25
N PHE A 681 18.65 10.10 -1.86
CA PHE A 681 18.23 9.17 -0.81
C PHE A 681 18.99 9.45 0.49
N TYR A 682 18.27 9.35 1.60
CA TYR A 682 18.74 9.56 2.95
C TYR A 682 18.21 8.46 3.87
N CYS A 683 18.85 8.30 5.01
CA CYS A 683 18.32 7.57 6.16
C CYS A 683 18.51 8.41 7.43
N LEU A 684 17.97 7.93 8.55
CA LEU A 684 18.10 8.59 9.84
C LEU A 684 19.00 7.78 10.77
N GLY A 685 19.78 8.46 11.59
CA GLY A 685 20.60 7.83 12.62
C GLY A 685 20.82 8.74 13.81
N LYS A 686 21.10 8.13 14.96
CA LYS A 686 21.39 8.80 16.22
C LYS A 686 22.76 8.37 16.73
N ARG A 687 23.50 9.33 17.26
CA ARG A 687 24.56 9.08 18.25
C ARG A 687 24.17 9.76 19.54
N GLU A 688 24.37 9.10 20.66
CA GLU A 688 23.98 9.63 21.97
C GLU A 688 24.97 9.16 23.03
N GLN A 689 25.40 10.07 23.90
CA GLN A 689 26.35 9.73 24.96
C GLN A 689 25.73 8.73 25.93
N LEU A 690 26.51 7.73 26.35
CA LEU A 690 26.08 6.78 27.37
C LEU A 690 25.88 7.50 28.74
N PRO A 691 24.73 7.32 29.40
CA PRO A 691 24.53 7.71 30.79
C PRO A 691 25.52 7.05 31.76
N ASP A 692 25.84 7.71 32.88
CA ASP A 692 26.81 7.24 33.88
C ASP A 692 26.40 5.93 34.57
N ASP A 693 25.10 5.62 34.63
CA ASP A 693 24.50 4.45 35.27
C ASP A 693 24.41 3.21 34.36
N MET A 694 24.77 3.35 33.09
CA MET A 694 24.70 2.27 32.10
C MET A 694 25.90 1.32 32.17
N PRO A 695 25.72 0.02 31.79
CA PRO A 695 26.81 -0.96 31.80
C PRO A 695 28.05 -0.51 31.00
N ALA A 696 29.23 -0.77 31.56
CA ALA A 696 30.49 -0.48 30.89
C ALA A 696 30.59 -1.22 29.54
N THR A 697 31.21 -0.58 28.54
CA THR A 697 31.35 -1.11 27.17
C THR A 697 32.21 -2.38 27.06
N ASN A 698 32.87 -2.79 28.13
CA ASN A 698 33.80 -3.93 28.17
C ASN A 698 33.16 -5.23 28.69
N VAL A 699 31.84 -5.25 28.90
CA VAL A 699 31.09 -6.41 29.40
C VAL A 699 30.76 -7.38 28.24
N SER A 700 30.73 -8.68 28.50
CA SER A 700 30.34 -9.69 27.50
C SER A 700 28.89 -9.51 27.06
N GLY A 701 28.62 -9.52 25.75
CA GLY A 701 27.27 -9.37 25.19
C GLY A 701 26.91 -7.95 24.75
N VAL A 702 27.83 -7.00 24.89
CA VAL A 702 27.73 -5.64 24.34
C VAL A 702 27.89 -5.68 22.82
N THR A 703 26.95 -5.04 22.12
CA THR A 703 26.99 -4.87 20.66
C THR A 703 27.94 -3.75 20.25
N ASP A 704 28.45 -3.80 19.02
CA ASP A 704 29.29 -2.72 18.49
C ASP A 704 28.52 -1.38 18.44
N SER A 705 27.22 -1.41 18.13
CA SER A 705 26.34 -0.23 18.16
C SER A 705 26.27 0.43 19.53
N TYR A 706 26.23 -0.36 20.61
CA TYR A 706 26.31 0.16 21.97
C TYR A 706 27.70 0.75 22.25
N LYS A 707 28.77 0.04 21.87
CA LYS A 707 30.16 0.50 22.06
C LYS A 707 30.46 1.82 21.37
N PHE A 708 30.01 1.98 20.12
CA PHE A 708 30.19 3.20 19.32
C PHE A 708 29.09 4.25 19.55
N GLN A 709 28.13 3.94 20.43
CA GLN A 709 27.09 4.84 20.92
C GLN A 709 26.22 5.38 19.78
N ARG A 710 25.80 4.47 18.89
CA ARG A 710 25.09 4.82 17.65
C ARG A 710 24.08 3.77 17.24
N PHE A 711 22.99 4.20 16.61
CA PHE A 711 22.06 3.30 15.92
C PHE A 711 21.25 4.04 14.86
N MET A 712 20.59 3.31 13.96
CA MET A 712 19.63 3.93 13.05
C MET A 712 18.39 4.40 13.82
N ILE A 713 17.79 5.51 13.37
CA ILE A 713 16.40 5.84 13.70
C ILE A 713 15.56 5.16 12.61
N TYR A 714 14.63 4.31 13.01
CA TYR A 714 13.87 3.52 12.05
C TYR A 714 12.77 4.35 11.43
N VAL A 715 12.88 4.59 10.12
CA VAL A 715 11.85 5.29 9.35
C VAL A 715 10.73 4.33 9.02
N HIS A 716 9.68 4.37 9.83
CA HIS A 716 8.43 3.67 9.57
C HIS A 716 7.37 4.56 8.93
N ALA A 717 7.67 5.83 8.64
CA ALA A 717 6.81 6.72 7.89
C ALA A 717 6.29 6.12 6.57
N LYS A 718 5.12 6.61 6.11
CA LYS A 718 4.57 6.37 4.76
C LYS A 718 3.89 7.63 4.24
N GLY A 719 4.68 8.67 3.98
CA GLY A 719 4.20 9.99 3.57
C GLY A 719 4.91 10.55 2.34
N MET A 720 4.23 11.46 1.65
CA MET A 720 4.75 12.25 0.55
C MET A 720 4.19 13.68 0.62
N ILE A 721 5.07 14.67 0.62
CA ILE A 721 4.75 16.09 0.52
C ILE A 721 5.15 16.57 -0.88
N VAL A 722 4.25 17.30 -1.54
CA VAL A 722 4.48 17.86 -2.88
C VAL A 722 4.27 19.35 -2.85
N ASP A 723 5.30 20.08 -3.29
CA ASP A 723 5.30 21.52 -3.50
C ASP A 723 4.84 22.36 -2.28
N ASP A 724 4.95 21.81 -1.06
CA ASP A 724 4.45 22.41 0.19
C ASP A 724 2.95 22.78 0.18
N GLU A 725 2.17 22.25 -0.77
CA GLU A 725 0.71 22.46 -0.87
C GLU A 725 -0.11 21.20 -0.65
N TYR A 726 0.45 20.02 -0.94
CA TYR A 726 -0.26 18.74 -0.87
C TYR A 726 0.50 17.73 -0.01
N VAL A 727 -0.23 17.02 0.87
CA VAL A 727 0.29 15.91 1.67
C VAL A 727 -0.49 14.64 1.37
N LEU A 728 0.21 13.52 1.16
CA LEU A 728 -0.33 12.17 1.07
C LEU A 728 0.30 11.34 2.19
N MET A 729 -0.52 10.70 3.03
CA MET A 729 -0.03 9.92 4.17
C MET A 729 -0.97 8.78 4.53
N GLY A 730 -0.42 7.65 4.97
CA GLY A 730 -1.22 6.51 5.39
C GLY A 730 -0.39 5.34 5.89
N SER A 731 -0.85 4.12 5.59
CA SER A 731 -0.17 2.87 5.96
C SER A 731 0.63 2.24 4.80
N ALA A 732 0.48 2.76 3.58
CA ALA A 732 0.99 2.13 2.37
C ALA A 732 2.47 2.43 2.09
N ASN A 733 3.28 1.37 2.07
CA ASN A 733 4.68 1.44 1.68
C ASN A 733 4.85 1.59 0.16
N ILE A 734 5.98 2.13 -0.31
CA ILE A 734 6.33 2.13 -1.74
C ILE A 734 6.94 0.77 -2.08
N ASN A 735 6.06 -0.23 -2.21
CA ASN A 735 6.35 -1.58 -2.67
C ASN A 735 5.10 -2.18 -3.32
N GLN A 736 5.23 -3.34 -3.97
CA GLN A 736 4.10 -4.02 -4.59
C GLN A 736 3.08 -4.52 -3.56
N ARG A 737 3.54 -4.94 -2.38
CA ARG A 737 2.68 -5.39 -1.27
C ARG A 737 1.59 -4.38 -0.91
N SER A 738 1.92 -3.10 -0.82
CA SER A 738 0.97 -2.04 -0.48
C SER A 738 0.28 -1.43 -1.71
N MET A 739 0.93 -1.38 -2.88
CA MET A 739 0.38 -0.71 -4.07
C MET A 739 -0.57 -1.58 -4.90
N ALA A 740 -0.49 -2.91 -4.79
CA ALA A 740 -1.21 -3.81 -5.70
C ALA A 740 -2.74 -3.85 -5.50
N GLY A 741 -3.27 -3.44 -4.34
CA GLY A 741 -4.69 -3.57 -3.96
C GLY A 741 -5.16 -4.99 -3.61
N THR A 742 -4.54 -6.02 -4.22
CA THR A 742 -4.85 -7.44 -3.99
C THR A 742 -3.91 -8.14 -3.00
N LYS A 743 -2.87 -7.46 -2.53
CA LYS A 743 -1.88 -7.98 -1.58
C LYS A 743 -2.28 -7.56 -0.16
N ASP A 744 -1.57 -6.65 0.50
CA ASP A 744 -1.95 -6.14 1.82
C ASP A 744 -3.10 -5.13 1.70
N THR A 745 -3.89 -4.99 2.76
CA THR A 745 -4.90 -3.92 2.79
C THR A 745 -4.33 -2.66 3.44
N GLU A 746 -4.45 -1.54 2.76
CA GLU A 746 -3.90 -0.25 3.17
C GLU A 746 -4.96 0.86 3.14
N ILE A 747 -4.68 1.96 3.84
CA ILE A 747 -5.48 3.19 3.82
C ILE A 747 -4.54 4.39 3.82
N ALA A 748 -4.91 5.44 3.10
CA ALA A 748 -4.22 6.72 3.12
C ALA A 748 -5.21 7.87 2.96
N MET A 749 -4.81 9.07 3.35
CA MET A 749 -5.46 10.31 2.95
C MET A 749 -4.51 11.13 2.09
N GLY A 750 -5.07 11.88 1.16
CA GLY A 750 -4.40 13.02 0.56
C GLY A 750 -5.18 14.29 0.84
N ALA A 751 -4.47 15.37 1.13
CA ALA A 751 -5.09 16.61 1.57
C ALA A 751 -4.29 17.83 1.14
N TYR A 752 -5.00 18.94 0.94
CA TYR A 752 -4.43 20.26 0.71
C TYR A 752 -5.33 21.35 1.30
N GLN A 753 -4.75 22.52 1.57
CA GLN A 753 -5.50 23.70 1.97
C GLN A 753 -5.78 24.56 0.72
N PRO A 754 -7.04 24.75 0.29
CA PRO A 754 -7.36 25.46 -0.96
C PRO A 754 -6.84 26.91 -0.98
N HIS A 755 -6.74 27.54 0.19
CA HIS A 755 -6.21 28.90 0.34
C HIS A 755 -4.67 28.98 0.34
N HIS A 756 -3.97 27.85 0.46
CA HIS A 756 -2.52 27.74 0.49
C HIS A 756 -2.01 26.83 -0.64
N THR A 757 -2.30 27.22 -1.89
CA THR A 757 -1.79 26.56 -3.10
C THR A 757 -1.01 27.55 -3.95
N TRP A 758 -0.08 27.05 -4.77
CA TRP A 758 0.65 27.88 -5.74
C TRP A 758 -0.30 28.61 -6.70
N ALA A 759 -1.35 27.92 -7.14
CA ALA A 759 -2.34 28.46 -8.06
C ALA A 759 -3.12 29.64 -7.47
N ASN A 760 -3.49 29.58 -6.18
CA ASN A 760 -4.25 30.65 -5.53
C ASN A 760 -3.35 31.79 -5.02
N LYS A 761 -2.17 31.47 -4.49
CA LYS A 761 -1.25 32.46 -3.90
C LYS A 761 -0.38 33.17 -4.93
N GLY A 762 -0.06 32.53 -6.06
CA GLY A 762 0.91 33.03 -7.03
C GLY A 762 2.36 33.06 -6.55
N LYS A 763 2.63 32.50 -5.36
CA LYS A 763 3.94 32.37 -4.71
C LYS A 763 3.95 31.11 -3.83
N HIS A 764 5.11 30.76 -3.28
CA HIS A 764 5.29 29.62 -2.39
C HIS A 764 4.25 29.66 -1.23
N PRO A 765 3.34 28.68 -1.15
CA PRO A 765 2.33 28.63 -0.09
C PRO A 765 2.97 28.23 1.25
N ARG A 766 2.74 29.02 2.30
CA ARG A 766 3.23 28.73 3.66
C ARG A 766 2.10 28.40 4.62
N GLY A 767 1.32 27.39 4.27
CA GLY A 767 0.26 26.84 5.12
C GLY A 767 0.78 25.76 6.08
N GLN A 768 -0.14 24.94 6.59
CA GLN A 768 0.16 23.84 7.50
C GLN A 768 1.04 22.75 6.86
N VAL A 769 0.91 22.50 5.55
CA VAL A 769 1.76 21.53 4.84
C VAL A 769 3.23 21.98 4.84
N TYR A 770 3.48 23.25 4.50
CA TYR A 770 4.80 23.88 4.64
C TYR A 770 5.31 23.82 6.09
N GLY A 771 4.47 24.17 7.08
CA GLY A 771 4.82 24.12 8.49
C GLY A 771 5.25 22.73 8.94
N TYR A 772 4.50 21.71 8.52
CA TYR A 772 4.81 20.32 8.80
C TYR A 772 6.12 19.86 8.15
N ARG A 773 6.34 20.18 6.87
CA ARG A 773 7.59 19.85 6.17
C ARG A 773 8.81 20.53 6.81
N MET A 774 8.69 21.80 7.17
CA MET A 774 9.73 22.54 7.89
C MET A 774 10.00 21.94 9.28
N SER A 775 8.99 21.42 9.95
CA SER A 775 9.11 20.75 11.25
C SER A 775 9.90 19.45 11.15
N LEU A 776 9.55 18.59 10.20
CA LEU A 776 10.31 17.36 9.89
C LEU A 776 11.77 17.70 9.54
N TRP A 777 11.99 18.77 8.78
CA TRP A 777 13.36 19.19 8.44
C TRP A 777 14.10 19.80 9.64
N ALA A 778 13.40 20.45 10.57
CA ALA A 778 14.02 20.95 11.79
C ALA A 778 14.57 19.80 12.65
N GLU A 779 13.79 18.74 12.79
CA GLU A 779 14.18 17.47 13.42
C GLU A 779 15.37 16.83 12.68
N HIS A 780 15.22 16.57 11.38
CA HIS A 780 16.21 15.81 10.61
C HIS A 780 17.52 16.56 10.39
N LEU A 781 17.47 17.89 10.18
CA LEU A 781 18.65 18.70 9.88
C LEU A 781 19.25 19.39 11.12
N GLY A 782 18.53 19.35 12.25
CA GLY A 782 18.93 19.99 13.51
C GLY A 782 18.96 21.52 13.45
N LYS A 783 18.35 22.12 12.43
CA LYS A 783 18.22 23.58 12.28
C LYS A 783 17.13 23.95 11.27
N THR A 784 16.62 25.16 11.40
CA THR A 784 15.75 25.82 10.42
C THR A 784 16.46 27.02 9.79
N GLY A 785 15.90 27.58 8.71
CA GLY A 785 16.42 28.81 8.11
C GLY A 785 16.06 28.99 6.64
N ASP A 786 16.42 30.15 6.09
CA ASP A 786 16.13 30.56 4.71
C ASP A 786 16.69 29.60 3.65
N ASP A 787 17.77 28.89 4.00
CA ASP A 787 18.41 27.88 3.14
C ASP A 787 17.51 26.67 2.82
N PHE A 788 16.42 26.48 3.54
CA PHE A 788 15.49 25.34 3.41
C PHE A 788 14.08 25.74 3.01
N VAL A 789 13.86 27.03 2.77
CA VAL A 789 12.55 27.57 2.40
C VAL A 789 12.18 27.16 0.98
N GLU A 790 13.13 27.00 0.06
CA GLU A 790 12.90 26.63 -1.33
C GLU A 790 13.54 25.26 -1.65
N PRO A 791 12.85 24.13 -1.41
CA PRO A 791 13.43 22.80 -1.59
C PRO A 791 13.76 22.45 -3.06
N GLY A 792 13.13 23.11 -4.04
CA GLY A 792 13.47 22.91 -5.45
C GLY A 792 14.84 23.47 -5.85
N ASP A 793 15.40 24.38 -5.06
CA ASP A 793 16.62 25.10 -5.40
C ASP A 793 17.87 24.24 -5.20
N LEU A 794 18.83 24.38 -6.13
CA LEU A 794 20.10 23.65 -6.07
C LEU A 794 20.88 23.98 -4.79
N LYS A 795 20.78 25.22 -4.29
CA LYS A 795 21.42 25.63 -3.03
C LYS A 795 20.87 24.84 -1.85
N CYS A 796 19.55 24.68 -1.77
CA CYS A 796 18.91 23.88 -0.74
C CYS A 796 19.36 22.41 -0.82
N VAL A 797 19.31 21.80 -2.01
CA VAL A 797 19.77 20.42 -2.24
C VAL A 797 21.21 20.21 -1.76
N LYS A 798 22.12 21.12 -2.12
CA LYS A 798 23.53 21.06 -1.69
C LYS A 798 23.68 21.18 -0.17
N ASN A 799 23.00 22.15 0.45
CA ASN A 799 23.05 22.35 1.89
C ASN A 799 22.53 21.11 2.66
N VAL A 800 21.44 20.50 2.21
CA VAL A 800 20.91 19.24 2.79
C VAL A 800 21.92 18.10 2.62
N ASN A 801 22.50 17.94 1.43
CA ASN A 801 23.52 16.91 1.18
C ASN A 801 24.78 17.11 2.02
N GLU A 802 25.27 18.33 2.18
CA GLU A 802 26.45 18.63 2.99
C GLU A 802 26.26 18.27 4.47
N ILE A 803 25.06 18.52 5.03
CA ILE A 803 24.72 18.10 6.40
C ILE A 803 24.68 16.58 6.48
N ALA A 804 23.98 15.93 5.55
CA ALA A 804 23.79 14.49 5.52
C ALA A 804 25.11 13.71 5.36
N GLU A 805 26.03 14.21 4.52
CA GLU A 805 27.37 13.63 4.34
C GLU A 805 28.26 13.83 5.57
N ARG A 806 28.19 15.01 6.21
CA ARG A 806 28.91 15.28 7.45
C ARG A 806 28.42 14.36 8.58
N ASN A 807 27.11 14.18 8.67
CA ASN A 807 26.51 13.26 9.63
C ASN A 807 26.90 11.81 9.35
N TRP A 808 26.98 11.36 8.08
CA TRP A 808 27.51 10.03 7.76
C TRP A 808 28.94 9.84 8.28
N ARG A 809 29.85 10.80 8.02
CA ARG A 809 31.24 10.74 8.49
C ARG A 809 31.33 10.66 10.02
N LYS A 810 30.53 11.47 10.71
CA LYS A 810 30.43 11.39 12.18
C LYS A 810 29.78 10.09 12.65
N PHE A 811 28.79 9.57 11.93
CA PHE A 811 28.08 8.36 12.30
C PHE A 811 29.02 7.16 12.31
N ILE A 812 29.88 7.02 11.29
CA ILE A 812 30.81 5.90 11.14
C ILE A 812 32.11 6.04 11.95
N ASP A 813 32.40 7.22 12.49
CA ASP A 813 33.61 7.48 13.28
C ASP A 813 33.69 6.61 14.55
N SER A 814 34.88 6.12 14.86
CA SER A 814 35.16 5.40 16.10
C SER A 814 35.11 6.30 17.33
N GLU A 815 35.47 7.58 17.20
CA GLU A 815 35.37 8.56 18.27
C GLU A 815 33.95 9.12 18.35
N PHE A 816 33.47 9.39 19.55
CA PHE A 816 32.13 9.94 19.76
C PHE A 816 32.07 11.41 19.36
N SER A 817 31.09 11.75 18.51
CA SER A 817 30.67 13.12 18.27
C SER A 817 29.17 13.16 17.97
N GLU A 818 28.49 14.17 18.48
CA GLU A 818 27.06 14.35 18.19
C GLU A 818 26.84 14.71 16.71
N LEU A 819 25.76 14.16 16.16
CA LEU A 819 25.27 14.49 14.83
C LEU A 819 24.57 15.85 14.86
N GLN A 820 24.51 16.53 13.71
CA GLN A 820 23.66 17.71 13.56
C GLN A 820 22.29 17.25 13.04
N GLY A 821 21.28 17.20 13.92
CA GLY A 821 20.03 16.49 13.60
C GLY A 821 20.30 15.00 13.38
N HIS A 822 19.49 14.38 12.52
CA HIS A 822 19.46 12.92 12.34
C HIS A 822 19.69 12.47 10.91
N LEU A 823 19.63 13.37 9.93
CA LEU A 823 19.69 13.04 8.50
C LEU A 823 21.09 12.57 8.11
N ILE A 824 21.17 11.40 7.52
CA ILE A 824 22.39 10.75 7.03
C ILE A 824 22.22 10.49 5.53
N LYS A 825 23.28 10.73 4.76
CA LYS A 825 23.27 10.37 3.33
C LYS A 825 23.17 8.85 3.23
N TYR A 826 22.19 8.33 2.48
CA TYR A 826 22.06 6.88 2.33
C TYR A 826 23.39 6.34 1.76
N PRO A 827 23.97 5.25 2.30
CA PRO A 827 25.39 4.92 2.12
C PRO A 827 25.72 4.28 0.75
N LEU A 828 25.34 4.97 -0.31
CA LEU A 828 25.59 4.64 -1.71
C LEU A 828 26.46 5.71 -2.37
N HIS A 829 27.30 5.26 -3.29
CA HIS A 829 27.97 6.10 -4.26
C HIS A 829 27.16 6.10 -5.56
N VAL A 830 26.92 7.30 -6.11
CA VAL A 830 26.26 7.50 -7.41
C VAL A 830 27.19 8.34 -8.26
N ASP A 831 27.61 7.83 -9.41
CA ASP A 831 28.46 8.59 -10.33
C ASP A 831 27.64 9.43 -11.33
N ILE A 832 28.35 10.18 -12.17
CA ILE A 832 27.76 11.03 -13.22
C ILE A 832 27.01 10.22 -14.28
N ASP A 833 27.34 8.94 -14.42
CA ASP A 833 26.74 8.04 -15.40
C ASP A 833 25.46 7.39 -14.88
N GLY A 834 25.17 7.52 -13.58
CA GLY A 834 24.01 6.94 -12.89
C GLY A 834 24.30 5.60 -12.23
N ASN A 835 25.55 5.12 -12.24
CA ASN A 835 25.90 3.85 -11.62
C ASN A 835 25.84 3.95 -10.09
N VAL A 836 25.18 2.99 -9.46
CA VAL A 836 24.96 2.88 -8.02
C VAL A 836 25.83 1.77 -7.47
N THR A 837 26.70 2.10 -6.52
CA THR A 837 27.50 1.13 -5.77
C THR A 837 27.43 1.42 -4.28
N SER A 838 27.87 0.49 -3.45
CA SER A 838 28.20 0.81 -2.05
C SER A 838 29.22 1.96 -1.98
N LEU A 839 29.20 2.73 -0.89
CA LEU A 839 30.26 3.71 -0.64
C LEU A 839 31.63 3.02 -0.54
N PRO A 840 32.71 3.58 -1.13
CA PRO A 840 34.04 2.99 -1.06
C PRO A 840 34.49 2.71 0.39
N GLY A 841 34.84 1.45 0.67
CA GLY A 841 35.26 1.00 2.00
C GLY A 841 34.11 0.59 2.94
N TYR A 842 32.86 0.72 2.50
CA TYR A 842 31.65 0.40 3.27
C TYR A 842 30.71 -0.49 2.45
N ASP A 843 31.07 -1.76 2.30
CA ASP A 843 30.21 -2.74 1.60
C ASP A 843 29.05 -3.25 2.47
N SER A 844 29.16 -3.08 3.80
CA SER A 844 28.16 -3.52 4.78
C SER A 844 27.82 -2.41 5.77
N PHE A 845 26.65 -2.51 6.40
CA PHE A 845 26.24 -1.54 7.43
C PHE A 845 27.17 -1.58 8.65
N PRO A 846 27.49 -0.42 9.24
CA PRO A 846 28.34 -0.35 10.43
C PRO A 846 27.72 -1.14 11.59
N ASP A 847 28.56 -1.84 12.35
CA ASP A 847 28.24 -2.59 13.59
C ASP A 847 27.37 -3.84 13.43
N VAL A 848 26.45 -3.86 12.46
CA VAL A 848 25.44 -4.92 12.31
C VAL A 848 25.73 -5.87 11.14
N GLY A 849 26.52 -5.43 10.17
CA GLY A 849 26.81 -6.16 8.94
C GLY A 849 25.64 -6.19 7.95
N GLY A 850 25.69 -7.11 6.99
CA GLY A 850 24.73 -7.18 5.88
C GLY A 850 25.10 -6.20 4.76
N LYS A 851 25.03 -6.63 3.50
CA LYS A 851 25.45 -5.81 2.37
C LYS A 851 24.49 -4.65 2.18
N ILE A 852 25.01 -3.45 1.95
CA ILE A 852 24.20 -2.24 1.72
C ILE A 852 23.37 -2.35 0.43
N ILE A 853 23.98 -2.87 -0.64
CA ILE A 853 23.29 -3.10 -1.93
C ILE A 853 22.41 -4.35 -1.95
N GLY A 854 22.37 -5.11 -0.84
CA GLY A 854 21.66 -6.38 -0.71
C GLY A 854 22.32 -7.55 -1.43
N ASP A 855 21.61 -8.66 -1.47
CA ASP A 855 22.01 -9.88 -2.17
C ASP A 855 20.80 -10.67 -2.65
N HIS A 856 20.87 -11.21 -3.86
CA HIS A 856 19.76 -11.97 -4.45
C HIS A 856 19.85 -13.47 -4.16
N SER A 857 18.75 -14.05 -3.70
CA SER A 857 18.55 -15.45 -3.38
C SER A 857 17.33 -16.01 -4.10
N LYS A 858 17.58 -16.87 -5.08
CA LYS A 858 16.55 -17.64 -5.80
C LYS A 858 15.72 -18.57 -4.90
N ALA A 859 16.13 -18.77 -3.65
CA ALA A 859 15.41 -19.60 -2.68
C ALA A 859 14.20 -18.86 -2.07
N ILE A 860 14.17 -17.53 -2.14
CA ILE A 860 13.10 -16.71 -1.57
C ILE A 860 12.18 -16.25 -2.72
N PRO A 861 10.89 -16.62 -2.70
CA PRO A 861 9.95 -16.15 -3.72
C PRO A 861 9.79 -14.62 -3.73
N ASP A 862 10.00 -13.99 -4.88
CA ASP A 862 9.90 -12.52 -5.08
C ASP A 862 8.60 -11.92 -4.50
N THR A 863 7.49 -12.64 -4.59
CA THR A 863 6.17 -12.18 -4.06
C THR A 863 6.18 -11.88 -2.55
N LEU A 864 7.11 -12.46 -1.78
CA LEU A 864 7.26 -12.22 -0.36
C LEU A 864 7.98 -10.89 -0.06
N THR A 865 8.97 -10.55 -0.87
CA THR A 865 9.93 -9.46 -0.67
C THR A 865 9.68 -8.24 -1.58
N THR A 866 8.67 -8.32 -2.46
CA THR A 866 8.23 -7.24 -3.37
C THR A 866 6.95 -6.51 -2.99
#